data_AF-A0A1R2BWF6-F1
#
_entry.id   AF-A0A1R2BWF6-F1
#
_cell.length_a   1.000
_cell.length_b   1.000
_cell.length_c   1.000
_cell.angle_alpha   90.00
_cell.angle_beta   90.00
_cell.angle_gamma   90.00
#
_symmetry.space_group_name_H-M   'P 1'
#
loop_
_entity.id
_entity.type
_entity.pdbx_description
1 polymer ?
#
loop_
_entity_poly.entity_id
_entity_poly.type
_entity_poly.pdbx_seq_one_letter_code
_entity_poly.pdbx_strand_id
1 'polypeptide(L)'
;MSGQESLNSFKKKLIKVVKNNNSSPILASIGKQSKGKSCFLGHFLNDPLIPNKQGIITSRGTVEFYDKLYSNLGFLLLDMEGFESEESDCERDAFNFCSVFGIADIILMSISHDDLENQIFIDSFSLNYWRYCKSSIKHRKKGPFIMLAIRDPRWDNESNDVLEAYSNLVDEFSLKINVRMKELTQNFISVIHTFLDRENEKIEDKEVAKKMIEAINNDMNQYQFKIDYHFIVFFKKGFGKKTGSYYELKKNEDLSVSFIKNSRFEKALVYIQEKCQEISNSQMMKFSVIELDISKTEETLRLETMMKKEKDRNLSKVNIIKEVYIEANFDVMMHYTNKEGFIRCMEGYYRIYKNLEKINDSITQELSKDNIDFKKRRELTDLHRNKIKEAMAQAKLSHDIKKKLYGYLKFLSAKCFCETLKLNKKSSERAPFQALIFAIKFNKCKKLMQHQIKEISKRKLMFKYLCYYDEEFEKIIKHIYSKEVFLLNSIYSIYEEVLVYSLSFDYKYQEVLDAEIRHLQMENTIEYIFLVLENLWPKPKYDFKEVKRFWKIMIKNHIKMLIAKKNSLSKLEDGGKNMIIEIKEKCNYIPSLGIFEKLIPSISGIIIGIASSVTRTIIVAAATEAAAATAAAAATAWIPIVGWTIFGVTTVASIAWIIYSALKITTYKNVEYNKKAEPGYRIFLVVQIIDSVNGEITKKDFKNSKDMKKYDFSLELVHKKANPLSSCAKVKFYVIQERES
;
A
#
# COMPACT_ATOMS: atom_id res chain seq x y z
N MET A 1 -2.52 -22.56 -25.43
CA MET A 1 -3.13 -21.40 -24.72
C MET A 1 -2.40 -20.14 -25.18
N SER A 2 -3.09 -19.12 -25.70
CA SER A 2 -2.46 -17.88 -26.17
C SER A 2 -2.86 -16.68 -25.29
N GLY A 3 -1.97 -15.68 -25.21
CA GLY A 3 -2.21 -14.39 -24.57
C GLY A 3 -2.61 -14.47 -23.08
N GLN A 4 -3.72 -13.80 -22.75
CA GLN A 4 -4.16 -13.50 -21.37
C GLN A 4 -4.46 -14.72 -20.49
N GLU A 5 -4.90 -15.83 -21.09
CA GLU A 5 -5.18 -17.07 -20.36
C GLU A 5 -3.89 -17.74 -19.87
N SER A 6 -2.85 -17.70 -20.69
CA SER A 6 -1.50 -18.18 -20.35
C SER A 6 -0.93 -17.38 -19.18
N LEU A 7 -1.03 -16.04 -19.24
CA LEU A 7 -0.56 -15.14 -18.18
C LEU A 7 -1.27 -15.39 -16.84
N ASN A 8 -2.60 -15.56 -16.87
CA ASN A 8 -3.40 -15.84 -15.68
C ASN A 8 -3.11 -17.24 -15.10
N SER A 9 -2.84 -18.24 -15.95
CA SER A 9 -2.43 -19.58 -15.52
C SER A 9 -1.07 -19.55 -14.81
N PHE A 10 -0.08 -18.91 -15.41
CA PHE A 10 1.25 -18.72 -14.84
C PHE A 10 1.18 -17.99 -13.48
N LYS A 11 0.41 -16.88 -13.40
CA LYS A 11 0.14 -16.19 -12.12
C LYS A 11 -0.43 -17.13 -11.05
N LYS A 12 -1.45 -17.93 -11.39
CA LYS A 12 -2.10 -18.85 -10.44
C LYS A 12 -1.11 -19.90 -9.93
N LYS A 13 -0.30 -20.48 -10.81
CA LYS A 13 0.76 -21.44 -10.45
C LYS A 13 1.79 -20.79 -9.52
N LEU A 14 2.30 -19.60 -9.89
CA LEU A 14 3.28 -18.86 -9.10
C LEU A 14 2.77 -18.52 -7.69
N ILE A 15 1.53 -18.03 -7.58
CA ILE A 15 0.90 -17.76 -6.29
C ILE A 15 0.79 -19.04 -5.45
N LYS A 16 0.40 -20.17 -6.05
CA LYS A 16 0.27 -21.45 -5.33
C LYS A 16 1.62 -21.91 -4.76
N VAL A 17 2.66 -21.89 -5.60
CA VAL A 17 4.02 -22.32 -5.22
C VAL A 17 4.59 -21.44 -4.10
N VAL A 18 4.49 -20.11 -4.25
CA VAL A 18 4.99 -19.16 -3.23
C VAL A 18 4.20 -19.27 -1.93
N LYS A 19 2.87 -19.43 -1.99
CA LYS A 19 2.04 -19.54 -0.80
C LYS A 19 2.35 -20.80 0.01
N ASN A 20 2.62 -21.91 -0.67
CA ASN A 20 2.95 -23.18 -0.02
C ASN A 20 4.33 -23.18 0.64
N ASN A 21 5.22 -22.26 0.25
CA ASN A 21 6.61 -22.18 0.70
C ASN A 21 6.96 -20.79 1.28
N ASN A 22 5.98 -20.08 1.85
CA ASN A 22 6.10 -18.66 2.18
C ASN A 22 7.20 -18.31 3.21
N SER A 23 7.72 -19.30 3.95
CA SER A 23 8.80 -19.15 4.93
C SER A 23 10.20 -19.39 4.37
N SER A 24 10.33 -19.97 3.16
CA SER A 24 11.64 -20.33 2.59
C SER A 24 12.19 -19.19 1.72
N PRO A 25 13.49 -18.90 1.80
CA PRO A 25 14.18 -18.11 0.79
C PRO A 25 13.93 -18.68 -0.61
N ILE A 26 13.78 -17.80 -1.60
CA ILE A 26 13.54 -18.18 -3.00
C ILE A 26 14.80 -17.92 -3.82
N LEU A 27 15.36 -18.98 -4.41
CA LEU A 27 16.38 -18.91 -5.45
C LEU A 27 15.70 -18.99 -6.81
N ALA A 28 15.74 -17.90 -7.58
CA ALA A 28 15.25 -17.90 -8.95
C ALA A 28 16.40 -18.05 -9.94
N SER A 29 16.34 -19.06 -10.79
CA SER A 29 17.27 -19.27 -11.90
C SER A 29 16.67 -18.70 -13.18
N ILE A 30 17.34 -17.71 -13.78
CA ILE A 30 16.91 -17.02 -15.01
C ILE A 30 17.98 -17.08 -16.09
N GLY A 31 17.54 -17.12 -17.35
CA GLY A 31 18.44 -17.20 -18.52
C GLY A 31 17.64 -17.20 -19.81
N LYS A 32 18.35 -17.07 -20.95
CA LYS A 32 17.76 -17.20 -22.28
C LYS A 32 17.26 -18.62 -22.51
N GLN A 33 16.17 -18.75 -23.26
CA GLN A 33 15.61 -20.04 -23.62
C GLN A 33 16.64 -20.87 -24.41
N SER A 34 16.67 -22.18 -24.17
CA SER A 34 17.51 -23.13 -24.92
C SER A 34 19.03 -22.92 -24.84
N LYS A 35 19.55 -22.15 -23.88
CA LYS A 35 20.99 -21.94 -23.64
C LYS A 35 21.59 -22.83 -22.53
N GLY A 36 21.01 -24.02 -22.31
CA GLY A 36 21.56 -24.99 -21.35
C GLY A 36 21.50 -24.58 -19.88
N LYS A 37 20.58 -23.67 -19.49
CA LYS A 37 20.34 -23.25 -18.10
C LYS A 37 19.94 -24.40 -17.20
N SER A 38 18.84 -25.09 -17.50
CA SER A 38 18.31 -26.18 -16.67
C SER A 38 19.27 -27.38 -16.61
N CYS A 39 20.02 -27.63 -17.69
CA CYS A 39 21.07 -28.66 -17.71
C CYS A 39 22.23 -28.32 -16.76
N PHE A 40 22.69 -27.08 -16.78
CA PHE A 40 23.70 -26.60 -15.83
C PHE A 40 23.18 -26.63 -14.40
N LEU A 41 21.93 -26.21 -14.17
CA LEU A 41 21.30 -26.23 -12.85
C LEU A 41 21.22 -27.64 -12.26
N GLY A 42 20.89 -28.65 -13.08
CA GLY A 42 20.87 -30.05 -12.66
C GLY A 42 22.26 -30.56 -12.25
N HIS A 43 23.32 -30.12 -12.93
CA HIS A 43 24.70 -30.41 -12.52
C HIS A 43 25.10 -29.66 -11.24
N PHE A 44 24.84 -28.35 -11.18
CA PHE A 44 25.16 -27.47 -10.06
C PHE A 44 24.51 -27.92 -8.75
N LEU A 45 23.24 -28.32 -8.80
CA LEU A 45 22.48 -28.79 -7.64
C LEU A 45 22.56 -30.31 -7.43
N ASN A 46 23.25 -31.02 -8.32
CA ASN A 46 23.29 -32.48 -8.37
C ASN A 46 21.87 -33.10 -8.36
N ASP A 47 20.97 -32.54 -9.17
CA ASP A 47 19.57 -32.95 -9.27
C ASP A 47 19.19 -33.32 -10.73
N PRO A 48 19.11 -34.61 -11.06
CA PRO A 48 18.70 -35.06 -12.38
C PRO A 48 17.20 -34.84 -12.67
N LEU A 49 16.39 -34.50 -11.65
CA LEU A 49 14.95 -34.25 -11.81
C LEU A 49 14.65 -32.86 -12.38
N ILE A 50 15.65 -31.98 -12.48
CA ILE A 50 15.50 -30.69 -13.15
C ILE A 50 15.30 -30.98 -14.66
N PRO A 51 14.17 -30.56 -15.25
CA PRO A 51 13.81 -30.96 -16.61
C PRO A 51 14.81 -30.42 -17.63
N ASN A 52 15.51 -31.32 -18.30
CA ASN A 52 16.33 -30.98 -19.46
C ASN A 52 15.43 -30.93 -20.71
N LYS A 53 15.14 -29.72 -21.20
CA LYS A 53 14.29 -29.50 -22.39
C LYS A 53 15.01 -29.76 -23.73
N GLN A 54 16.17 -30.42 -23.74
CA GLN A 54 16.92 -30.72 -24.98
C GLN A 54 16.04 -31.47 -26.01
N GLY A 55 15.82 -30.87 -27.17
CA GLY A 55 15.08 -31.48 -28.28
C GLY A 55 13.55 -31.48 -28.15
N ILE A 56 12.99 -30.98 -27.04
CA ILE A 56 11.54 -30.80 -26.89
C ILE A 56 11.21 -29.43 -27.46
N ILE A 57 10.40 -29.39 -28.53
CA ILE A 57 9.76 -28.15 -29.02
C ILE A 57 8.72 -27.75 -27.98
N THR A 58 9.16 -27.18 -26.86
CA THR A 58 8.24 -26.51 -25.95
C THR A 58 7.67 -25.31 -26.69
N SER A 59 6.34 -25.23 -26.78
CA SER A 59 5.66 -24.06 -27.35
C SER A 59 6.28 -22.78 -26.79
N ARG A 60 6.74 -21.89 -27.68
CA ARG A 60 7.41 -20.63 -27.35
C ARG A 60 6.65 -19.88 -26.26
N GLY A 61 7.34 -19.51 -25.17
CA GLY A 61 6.75 -18.89 -23.99
C GLY A 61 6.16 -19.89 -22.98
N THR A 62 7.00 -20.67 -22.30
CA THR A 62 6.47 -21.74 -21.45
C THR A 62 5.68 -21.19 -20.27
N VAL A 63 4.39 -21.53 -20.27
CA VAL A 63 3.43 -21.32 -19.18
C VAL A 63 3.87 -22.02 -17.88
N GLU A 64 4.88 -22.89 -17.97
CA GLU A 64 5.36 -23.74 -16.91
C GLU A 64 6.83 -23.49 -16.57
N PHE A 65 7.05 -23.02 -15.35
CA PHE A 65 8.34 -23.05 -14.67
C PHE A 65 8.46 -24.31 -13.82
N TYR A 66 9.70 -24.71 -13.52
CA TYR A 66 9.99 -25.80 -12.59
C TYR A 66 10.20 -25.24 -11.18
N ASP A 67 9.65 -25.92 -10.19
CA ASP A 67 9.81 -25.59 -8.78
C ASP A 67 10.12 -26.83 -7.94
N LYS A 68 11.03 -26.66 -6.97
CA LYS A 68 11.37 -27.70 -5.99
C LYS A 68 11.91 -27.08 -4.71
N LEU A 69 11.43 -27.57 -3.56
CA LEU A 69 11.96 -27.19 -2.25
C LEU A 69 13.19 -28.04 -1.94
N TYR A 70 14.33 -27.38 -1.72
CA TYR A 70 15.57 -28.00 -1.25
C TYR A 70 15.74 -27.73 0.23
N SER A 71 15.03 -28.48 1.08
CA SER A 71 15.05 -28.28 2.53
C SER A 71 16.46 -28.39 3.14
N ASN A 72 17.31 -29.24 2.58
CA ASN A 72 18.72 -29.41 2.97
C ASN A 72 19.61 -28.21 2.61
N LEU A 73 19.25 -27.45 1.56
CA LEU A 73 19.96 -26.25 1.15
C LEU A 73 19.30 -24.96 1.66
N GLY A 74 18.10 -25.08 2.23
CA GLY A 74 17.38 -23.97 2.87
C GLY A 74 16.66 -23.03 1.90
N PHE A 75 16.32 -23.47 0.67
CA PHE A 75 15.63 -22.61 -0.30
C PHE A 75 14.61 -23.34 -1.19
N LEU A 76 13.68 -22.57 -1.73
CA LEU A 76 12.83 -22.96 -2.85
C LEU A 76 13.49 -22.56 -4.17
N LEU A 77 13.72 -23.52 -5.06
CA LEU A 77 14.18 -23.25 -6.42
C LEU A 77 12.98 -22.90 -7.31
N LEU A 78 13.11 -21.82 -8.06
CA LEU A 78 12.24 -21.47 -9.18
C LEU A 78 13.10 -21.38 -10.46
N ASP A 79 13.03 -22.39 -11.32
CA ASP A 79 13.70 -22.36 -12.62
C ASP A 79 12.79 -21.72 -13.66
N MET A 80 13.08 -20.45 -13.98
CA MET A 80 12.23 -19.55 -14.77
C MET A 80 12.91 -19.25 -16.11
N GLU A 81 12.13 -19.15 -17.18
CA GLU A 81 12.61 -18.46 -18.39
C GLU A 81 12.60 -16.97 -18.06
N GLY A 82 13.73 -16.27 -18.20
CA GLY A 82 13.84 -14.90 -17.70
C GLY A 82 14.28 -13.86 -18.72
N PHE A 83 14.75 -14.30 -19.89
CA PHE A 83 15.21 -13.42 -20.98
C PHE A 83 14.52 -13.81 -22.30
N GLU A 84 14.50 -12.84 -23.23
CA GLU A 84 13.76 -12.82 -24.50
C GLU A 84 13.61 -14.17 -25.24
N SER A 85 12.45 -14.35 -25.86
CA SER A 85 12.20 -15.32 -26.92
C SER A 85 11.85 -14.54 -28.20
N GLU A 86 12.26 -15.01 -29.38
CA GLU A 86 12.01 -14.34 -30.68
C GLU A 86 10.51 -14.02 -30.96
N GLU A 87 9.58 -14.64 -30.25
CA GLU A 87 8.12 -14.39 -30.32
C GLU A 87 7.52 -14.11 -28.93
N SER A 88 8.04 -13.12 -28.20
CA SER A 88 7.51 -12.79 -26.87
C SER A 88 6.44 -11.70 -26.86
N ASP A 89 5.47 -11.87 -25.97
CA ASP A 89 4.52 -10.83 -25.61
C ASP A 89 5.15 -9.93 -24.54
N CYS A 90 5.23 -8.63 -24.82
CA CYS A 90 5.79 -7.64 -23.90
C CYS A 90 5.15 -7.66 -22.51
N GLU A 91 3.85 -7.94 -22.41
CA GLU A 91 3.10 -7.98 -21.15
C GLU A 91 3.55 -9.19 -20.31
N ARG A 92 3.75 -10.33 -20.97
CA ARG A 92 4.19 -11.57 -20.34
C ARG A 92 5.61 -11.46 -19.85
N ASP A 93 6.51 -10.93 -20.66
CA ASP A 93 7.92 -10.81 -20.32
C ASP A 93 8.11 -9.81 -19.18
N ALA A 94 7.42 -8.67 -19.24
CA ALA A 94 7.42 -7.69 -18.16
C ALA A 94 6.84 -8.29 -16.87
N PHE A 95 5.72 -9.03 -16.94
CA PHE A 95 5.14 -9.72 -15.78
C PHE A 95 6.11 -10.72 -15.16
N ASN A 96 6.72 -11.56 -15.98
CA ASN A 96 7.60 -12.63 -15.52
C ASN A 96 8.87 -12.06 -14.90
N PHE A 97 9.57 -11.16 -15.61
CA PHE A 97 10.79 -10.51 -15.10
C PHE A 97 10.51 -9.76 -13.79
N CYS A 98 9.47 -8.92 -13.76
CA CYS A 98 9.13 -8.16 -12.56
C CYS A 98 8.69 -9.05 -11.40
N SER A 99 7.95 -10.13 -11.67
CA SER A 99 7.54 -11.09 -10.63
C SER A 99 8.73 -11.82 -10.05
N VAL A 100 9.66 -12.30 -10.88
CA VAL A 100 10.87 -13.00 -10.44
C VAL A 100 11.72 -12.09 -9.56
N PHE A 101 12.09 -10.90 -10.04
CA PHE A 101 12.86 -9.94 -9.24
C PHE A 101 12.09 -9.41 -8.01
N GLY A 102 10.75 -9.42 -8.08
CA GLY A 102 9.87 -9.02 -6.98
C GLY A 102 9.80 -10.04 -5.83
N ILE A 103 9.97 -11.34 -6.09
CA ILE A 103 9.78 -12.40 -5.08
C ILE A 103 11.06 -13.16 -4.69
N ALA A 104 12.06 -13.18 -5.58
CA ALA A 104 13.30 -13.93 -5.38
C ALA A 104 14.16 -13.28 -4.30
N ASP A 105 14.72 -14.06 -3.39
CA ASP A 105 15.71 -13.52 -2.45
C ASP A 105 17.11 -13.57 -3.06
N ILE A 106 17.37 -14.57 -3.89
CA ILE A 106 18.59 -14.73 -4.68
C ILE A 106 18.20 -14.99 -6.14
N ILE A 107 18.89 -14.35 -7.07
CA ILE A 107 18.72 -14.55 -8.52
C ILE A 107 20.03 -15.12 -9.07
N LEU A 108 19.96 -16.29 -9.68
CA LEU A 108 21.05 -16.86 -10.46
C LEU A 108 20.78 -16.60 -11.95
N MET A 109 21.54 -15.68 -12.53
CA MET A 109 21.47 -15.35 -13.94
C MET A 109 22.46 -16.20 -14.73
N SER A 110 21.96 -16.94 -15.71
CA SER A 110 22.77 -17.69 -16.68
C SER A 110 22.81 -16.92 -18.00
N ILE A 111 23.88 -16.16 -18.21
CA ILE A 111 24.07 -15.27 -19.37
C ILE A 111 25.35 -15.70 -20.11
N SER A 112 25.30 -15.73 -21.44
CA SER A 112 26.50 -16.05 -22.24
C SER A 112 27.48 -14.87 -22.24
N HIS A 113 28.78 -15.12 -22.42
CA HIS A 113 29.77 -14.06 -22.57
C HIS A 113 29.37 -13.07 -23.68
N ASP A 114 28.93 -13.57 -24.84
CA ASP A 114 28.50 -12.74 -25.96
C ASP A 114 27.35 -11.79 -25.58
N ASP A 115 26.40 -12.27 -24.77
CA ASP A 115 25.27 -11.46 -24.34
C ASP A 115 25.68 -10.33 -23.39
N LEU A 116 26.74 -10.51 -22.58
CA LEU A 116 27.25 -9.46 -21.68
C LEU A 116 27.79 -8.25 -22.46
N GLU A 117 28.20 -8.44 -23.70
CA GLU A 117 28.70 -7.38 -24.59
C GLU A 117 27.64 -6.93 -25.61
N ASN A 118 26.61 -7.73 -25.83
CA ASN A 118 25.60 -7.49 -26.86
C ASN A 118 24.68 -6.31 -26.50
N GLN A 119 24.76 -5.24 -27.29
CA GLN A 119 23.99 -4.02 -27.03
C GLN A 119 22.47 -4.23 -27.04
N ILE A 120 21.93 -5.08 -27.92
CA ILE A 120 20.49 -5.37 -28.00
C ILE A 120 20.02 -6.04 -26.70
N PHE A 121 20.79 -7.02 -26.22
CA PHE A 121 20.50 -7.68 -24.95
C PHE A 121 20.59 -6.71 -23.77
N ILE A 122 21.63 -5.88 -23.73
CA ILE A 122 21.81 -4.86 -22.68
C ILE A 122 20.62 -3.91 -22.66
N ASP A 123 20.18 -3.39 -23.81
CA ASP A 123 19.08 -2.44 -23.89
C ASP A 123 17.76 -3.07 -23.41
N SER A 124 17.48 -4.30 -23.84
CA SER A 124 16.28 -5.04 -23.41
C SER A 124 16.30 -5.40 -21.93
N PHE A 125 17.43 -5.89 -21.42
CA PHE A 125 17.59 -6.17 -20.00
C PHE A 125 17.41 -4.90 -19.17
N SER A 126 18.03 -3.80 -19.59
CA SER A 126 17.94 -2.49 -18.91
C SER A 126 16.50 -1.99 -18.85
N LEU A 127 15.74 -2.14 -19.93
CA LEU A 127 14.32 -1.79 -19.95
C LEU A 127 13.50 -2.63 -18.97
N ASN A 128 13.70 -3.95 -18.94
CA ASN A 128 12.97 -4.83 -18.02
C ASN A 128 13.38 -4.61 -16.56
N TYR A 129 14.65 -4.33 -16.30
CA TYR A 129 15.14 -3.99 -14.97
C TYR A 129 14.61 -2.62 -14.51
N TRP A 130 14.56 -1.62 -15.39
CA TRP A 130 13.93 -0.32 -15.11
C TRP A 130 12.43 -0.49 -14.77
N ARG A 131 11.69 -1.30 -15.52
CA ARG A 131 10.29 -1.67 -15.21
C ARG A 131 10.17 -2.35 -13.85
N TYR A 132 11.09 -3.25 -13.51
CA TYR A 132 11.15 -3.89 -12.19
C TYR A 132 11.34 -2.86 -11.06
N CYS A 133 12.28 -1.93 -11.21
CA CYS A 133 12.52 -0.86 -10.24
C CYS A 133 11.26 -0.02 -10.02
N LYS A 134 10.54 0.37 -11.08
CA LYS A 134 9.31 1.15 -10.93
C LYS A 134 8.15 0.34 -10.33
N SER A 135 7.98 -0.89 -10.79
CA SER A 135 6.75 -1.66 -10.52
C SER A 135 6.84 -2.49 -9.25
N SER A 136 8.00 -3.09 -8.95
CA SER A 136 8.11 -4.17 -7.96
C SER A 136 9.02 -3.87 -6.77
N ILE A 137 10.12 -3.11 -6.96
CA ILE A 137 11.09 -2.87 -5.86
C ILE A 137 10.46 -2.13 -4.68
N LYS A 138 9.44 -1.30 -4.94
CA LYS A 138 8.64 -0.56 -3.96
C LYS A 138 7.98 -1.42 -2.89
N HIS A 139 7.93 -2.74 -3.11
CA HIS A 139 7.39 -3.73 -2.18
C HIS A 139 8.45 -4.40 -1.30
N ARG A 140 9.74 -4.11 -1.52
CA ARG A 140 10.85 -4.71 -0.79
C ARG A 140 11.68 -3.65 -0.08
N LYS A 141 12.26 -4.03 1.07
CA LYS A 141 13.24 -3.18 1.78
C LYS A 141 14.65 -3.24 1.17
N LYS A 142 14.99 -4.37 0.55
CA LYS A 142 16.26 -4.65 -0.13
C LYS A 142 15.98 -5.43 -1.41
N GLY A 143 16.77 -5.16 -2.46
CA GLY A 143 16.75 -5.94 -3.70
C GLY A 143 17.20 -7.39 -3.47
N PRO A 144 17.00 -8.27 -4.47
CA PRO A 144 17.55 -9.62 -4.44
C PRO A 144 19.07 -9.60 -4.50
N PHE A 145 19.73 -10.62 -3.94
CA PHE A 145 21.13 -10.87 -4.25
C PHE A 145 21.24 -11.41 -5.68
N ILE A 146 22.12 -10.85 -6.49
CA ILE A 146 22.25 -11.19 -7.91
C ILE A 146 23.57 -11.92 -8.12
N MET A 147 23.47 -13.17 -8.58
CA MET A 147 24.59 -14.01 -8.96
C MET A 147 24.62 -14.16 -10.48
N LEU A 148 25.80 -14.10 -11.09
CA LEU A 148 25.99 -14.29 -12.52
C LEU A 148 26.83 -15.54 -12.80
N ALA A 149 26.23 -16.51 -13.49
CA ALA A 149 26.92 -17.62 -14.13
C ALA A 149 27.23 -17.24 -15.58
N ILE A 150 28.50 -16.93 -15.87
CA ILE A 150 28.98 -16.58 -17.20
C ILE A 150 29.13 -17.87 -18.01
N ARG A 151 28.29 -18.03 -19.04
CA ARG A 151 28.26 -19.19 -19.94
C ARG A 151 29.06 -18.91 -21.21
N ASP A 152 29.43 -19.99 -21.90
CA ASP A 152 30.15 -19.94 -23.18
C ASP A 152 31.34 -18.95 -23.16
N PRO A 153 32.25 -19.08 -22.16
CA PRO A 153 33.40 -18.19 -22.02
C PRO A 153 34.32 -18.24 -23.24
N ARG A 154 34.75 -17.06 -23.73
CA ARG A 154 35.74 -16.93 -24.81
C ARG A 154 37.20 -17.05 -24.35
N TRP A 155 37.51 -16.60 -23.13
CA TRP A 155 38.86 -16.63 -22.59
C TRP A 155 39.06 -17.91 -21.78
N ASP A 156 39.96 -18.78 -22.22
CA ASP A 156 40.12 -20.16 -21.73
C ASP A 156 41.53 -20.46 -21.19
N ASN A 157 42.34 -19.44 -20.93
CA ASN A 157 43.67 -19.60 -20.33
C ASN A 157 43.61 -19.64 -18.79
N GLU A 158 44.51 -20.42 -18.18
CA GLU A 158 44.68 -20.54 -16.73
C GLU A 158 45.55 -19.39 -16.16
N SER A 159 45.06 -18.15 -16.22
CA SER A 159 45.79 -16.99 -15.69
C SER A 159 44.93 -16.09 -14.79
N ASN A 160 45.59 -15.34 -13.89
CA ASN A 160 44.92 -14.31 -13.10
C ASN A 160 44.33 -13.21 -14.01
N ASP A 161 45.01 -12.89 -15.11
CA ASP A 161 44.56 -11.89 -16.09
C ASP A 161 43.19 -12.27 -16.69
N VAL A 162 42.91 -13.56 -16.90
CA VAL A 162 41.60 -14.02 -17.39
C VAL A 162 40.51 -13.82 -16.33
N LEU A 163 40.79 -14.12 -15.06
CA LEU A 163 39.84 -13.87 -13.96
C LEU A 163 39.55 -12.37 -13.79
N GLU A 164 40.58 -11.53 -13.92
CA GLU A 164 40.44 -10.07 -13.91
C GLU A 164 39.64 -9.58 -15.11
N ALA A 165 39.90 -10.09 -16.31
CA ALA A 165 39.14 -9.75 -17.51
C ALA A 165 37.64 -10.07 -17.37
N TYR A 166 37.29 -11.22 -16.79
CA TYR A 166 35.88 -11.54 -16.50
C TYR A 166 35.28 -10.63 -15.42
N SER A 167 36.05 -10.24 -14.41
CA SER A 167 35.60 -9.27 -13.40
C SER A 167 35.30 -7.92 -14.04
N ASN A 168 36.21 -7.43 -14.90
CA ASN A 168 36.05 -6.19 -15.66
C ASN A 168 34.83 -6.25 -16.60
N LEU A 169 34.60 -7.38 -17.27
CA LEU A 169 33.43 -7.60 -18.13
C LEU A 169 32.11 -7.49 -17.32
N VAL A 170 32.08 -8.03 -16.11
CA VAL A 170 30.91 -7.96 -15.21
C VAL A 170 30.66 -6.53 -14.73
N ASP A 171 31.72 -5.79 -14.39
CA ASP A 171 31.64 -4.39 -13.99
C ASP A 171 31.18 -3.51 -15.15
N GLU A 172 31.71 -3.72 -16.36
CA GLU A 172 31.30 -3.01 -17.57
C GLU A 172 29.84 -3.29 -17.93
N PHE A 173 29.41 -4.55 -17.87
CA PHE A 173 28.00 -4.92 -18.09
C PHE A 173 27.07 -4.22 -17.10
N SER A 174 27.44 -4.22 -15.81
CA SER A 174 26.67 -3.54 -14.76
C SER A 174 26.62 -2.04 -14.99
N LEU A 175 27.75 -1.43 -15.37
CA LEU A 175 27.84 -0.01 -15.70
C LEU A 175 26.94 0.35 -16.89
N LYS A 176 27.01 -0.41 -17.99
CA LYS A 176 26.19 -0.19 -19.19
C LYS A 176 24.69 -0.25 -18.88
N ILE A 177 24.26 -1.25 -18.09
CA ILE A 177 22.85 -1.33 -17.65
C ILE A 177 22.45 -0.09 -16.86
N ASN A 178 23.25 0.33 -15.88
CA ASN A 178 22.95 1.49 -15.06
C ASN A 178 22.91 2.80 -15.88
N VAL A 179 23.80 2.97 -16.85
CA VAL A 179 23.79 4.10 -17.78
C VAL A 179 22.50 4.09 -18.60
N ARG A 180 22.13 2.95 -19.20
CA ARG A 180 20.88 2.81 -19.96
C ARG A 180 19.64 3.06 -19.11
N MET A 181 19.61 2.62 -17.85
CA MET A 181 18.51 2.92 -16.94
C MET A 181 18.36 4.42 -16.67
N LYS A 182 19.48 5.15 -16.53
CA LYS A 182 19.46 6.60 -16.36
C LYS A 182 18.95 7.28 -17.63
N GLU A 183 19.42 6.86 -18.80
CA GLU A 183 18.92 7.36 -20.09
C GLU A 183 17.42 7.11 -20.27
N LEU A 184 16.93 5.90 -19.93
CA LEU A 184 15.51 5.57 -19.94
C LEU A 184 14.71 6.47 -19.01
N THR A 185 15.21 6.71 -17.79
CA THR A 185 14.59 7.61 -16.82
C THR A 185 14.55 9.05 -17.33
N GLN A 186 15.63 9.56 -17.91
CA GLN A 186 15.69 10.90 -18.49
C GLN A 186 14.77 11.05 -19.70
N ASN A 187 14.76 10.05 -20.60
CA ASN A 187 13.84 10.00 -21.73
C ASN A 187 12.39 10.03 -21.25
N PHE A 188 12.09 9.25 -20.21
CA PHE A 188 10.78 9.21 -19.58
C PHE A 188 10.37 10.57 -19.00
N ILE A 189 11.26 11.21 -18.24
CA ILE A 189 11.07 12.55 -17.67
C ILE A 189 10.87 13.60 -18.78
N SER A 190 11.66 13.55 -19.85
CA SER A 190 11.53 14.45 -21.00
C SER A 190 10.15 14.36 -21.67
N VAL A 191 9.59 13.15 -21.73
CA VAL A 191 8.21 12.96 -22.21
C VAL A 191 7.22 13.70 -21.31
N ILE A 192 7.34 13.55 -19.99
CA ILE A 192 6.48 14.24 -19.03
C ILE A 192 6.59 15.76 -19.18
N HIS A 193 7.82 16.31 -19.24
CA HIS A 193 8.02 17.76 -19.44
C HIS A 193 7.33 18.28 -20.69
N THR A 194 7.46 17.56 -21.80
CA THR A 194 6.81 17.95 -23.07
C THR A 194 5.29 18.08 -22.91
N PHE A 195 4.66 17.28 -22.05
CA PHE A 195 3.23 17.39 -21.76
C PHE A 195 2.88 18.59 -20.86
N LEU A 196 3.70 18.86 -19.84
CA LEU A 196 3.48 20.00 -18.94
C LEU A 196 3.65 21.35 -19.66
N ASP A 197 4.52 21.39 -20.67
CA ASP A 197 4.83 22.60 -21.44
C ASP A 197 3.82 22.86 -22.57
N ARG A 198 3.21 21.81 -23.15
CA ARG A 198 2.18 21.91 -24.20
C ARG A 198 0.77 22.16 -23.59
N GLU A 199 0.52 23.42 -23.26
CA GLU A 199 -0.79 24.08 -23.01
C GLU A 199 -1.60 23.77 -21.71
N ASN A 200 -2.11 24.84 -21.09
CA ASN A 200 -3.33 24.87 -20.23
C ASN A 200 -3.35 24.08 -18.90
N GLU A 201 -2.21 23.75 -18.30
CA GLU A 201 -2.21 23.31 -16.89
C GLU A 201 -2.18 24.49 -15.92
N LYS A 202 -2.89 24.34 -14.79
CA LYS A 202 -2.85 25.29 -13.67
C LYS A 202 -1.40 25.39 -13.18
N ILE A 203 -0.96 26.61 -12.83
CA ILE A 203 0.40 26.86 -12.34
C ILE A 203 0.75 25.92 -11.16
N GLU A 204 -0.23 25.67 -10.30
CA GLU A 204 -0.13 24.74 -9.17
C GLU A 204 0.21 23.31 -9.62
N ASP A 205 -0.49 22.78 -10.64
CA ASP A 205 -0.23 21.45 -11.18
C ASP A 205 1.17 21.36 -11.82
N LYS A 206 1.63 22.43 -12.48
CA LYS A 206 2.99 22.50 -13.06
C LYS A 206 4.07 22.49 -12.00
N GLU A 207 3.95 23.29 -10.94
CA GLU A 207 4.92 23.34 -9.84
C GLU A 207 4.98 22.03 -9.06
N VAL A 208 3.82 21.44 -8.81
CA VAL A 208 3.66 20.12 -8.20
C VAL A 208 4.31 19.04 -9.08
N ALA A 209 4.10 19.09 -10.40
CA ALA A 209 4.71 18.16 -11.35
C ALA A 209 6.23 18.33 -11.50
N LYS A 210 6.79 19.55 -11.45
CA LYS A 210 8.25 19.78 -11.44
C LYS A 210 8.92 19.12 -10.24
N LYS A 211 8.39 19.36 -9.03
CA LYS A 211 8.87 18.70 -7.80
C LYS A 211 8.77 17.17 -7.89
N MET A 212 7.75 16.65 -8.58
CA MET A 212 7.61 15.21 -8.80
C MET A 212 8.66 14.64 -9.74
N ILE A 213 9.00 15.38 -10.80
CA ILE A 213 10.03 14.98 -11.74
C ILE A 213 11.39 14.91 -11.04
N GLU A 214 11.74 15.93 -10.24
CA GLU A 214 12.96 15.93 -9.43
C GLU A 214 13.01 14.73 -8.49
N ALA A 215 11.90 14.42 -7.83
CA ALA A 215 11.80 13.29 -6.92
C ALA A 215 11.91 11.93 -7.64
N ILE A 216 11.30 11.76 -8.83
CA ILE A 216 11.46 10.56 -9.66
C ILE A 216 12.92 10.38 -10.06
N ASN A 217 13.59 11.45 -10.47
CA ASN A 217 15.00 11.42 -10.86
C ASN A 217 15.87 10.99 -9.67
N ASN A 218 15.66 11.60 -8.49
CA ASN A 218 16.40 11.28 -7.28
C ASN A 218 16.19 9.82 -6.82
N ASP A 219 14.97 9.31 -6.90
CA ASP A 219 14.61 7.95 -6.52
C ASP A 219 15.16 6.91 -7.49
N MET A 220 14.99 7.11 -8.79
CA MET A 220 15.51 6.19 -9.81
C MET A 220 17.04 6.14 -9.80
N ASN A 221 17.72 7.23 -9.44
CA ASN A 221 19.17 7.26 -9.27
C ASN A 221 19.66 6.40 -8.08
N GLN A 222 18.79 6.03 -7.13
CA GLN A 222 19.13 5.14 -6.02
C GLN A 222 19.10 3.66 -6.43
N TYR A 223 18.38 3.31 -7.49
CA TYR A 223 18.33 1.93 -7.97
C TYR A 223 19.49 1.67 -8.92
N GLN A 224 20.43 0.86 -8.45
CA GLN A 224 21.57 0.39 -9.24
C GLN A 224 21.49 -1.12 -9.40
N PHE A 225 21.61 -1.56 -10.65
CA PHE A 225 21.89 -2.95 -10.95
C PHE A 225 23.32 -3.26 -10.54
N LYS A 226 23.49 -4.26 -9.69
CA LYS A 226 24.77 -4.73 -9.20
C LYS A 226 24.76 -6.25 -9.17
N ILE A 227 25.85 -6.85 -9.62
CA ILE A 227 26.10 -8.28 -9.48
C ILE A 227 26.91 -8.49 -8.19
N ASP A 228 26.38 -9.27 -7.25
CA ASP A 228 26.99 -9.52 -5.94
C ASP A 228 28.05 -10.61 -5.99
N TYR A 229 27.89 -11.58 -6.90
CA TYR A 229 28.80 -12.70 -7.08
C TYR A 229 28.78 -13.16 -8.54
N HIS A 230 29.94 -13.53 -9.09
CA HIS A 230 29.99 -14.13 -10.41
C HIS A 230 30.94 -15.33 -10.45
N PHE A 231 30.72 -16.22 -11.40
CA PHE A 231 31.60 -17.35 -11.67
C PHE A 231 31.48 -17.79 -13.13
N ILE A 232 32.51 -18.45 -13.64
CA ILE A 232 32.65 -18.77 -15.06
C ILE A 232 32.40 -20.26 -15.28
N VAL A 233 31.49 -20.59 -16.19
CA VAL A 233 31.04 -21.96 -16.46
C VAL A 233 31.50 -22.39 -17.85
N PHE A 234 32.54 -23.21 -17.88
CA PHE A 234 33.01 -23.86 -19.11
C PHE A 234 32.26 -25.18 -19.30
N PHE A 235 31.90 -25.50 -20.54
CA PHE A 235 31.24 -26.75 -20.89
C PHE A 235 31.95 -27.42 -22.07
N LYS A 236 32.40 -28.66 -21.90
CA LYS A 236 32.97 -29.47 -22.98
C LYS A 236 32.09 -30.70 -23.21
N LYS A 237 31.55 -30.82 -24.42
CA LYS A 237 30.80 -32.00 -24.86
C LYS A 237 31.80 -33.10 -25.20
N GLY A 238 31.74 -34.25 -24.53
CA GLY A 238 32.54 -35.41 -24.90
C GLY A 238 32.12 -35.92 -26.29
N PHE A 239 33.07 -36.03 -27.22
CA PHE A 239 32.83 -36.77 -28.47
C PHE A 239 32.72 -38.27 -28.12
N GLY A 240 31.63 -38.93 -28.56
CA GLY A 240 31.43 -40.38 -28.45
C GLY A 240 30.86 -40.91 -27.11
N LYS A 241 31.14 -40.26 -25.97
CA LYS A 241 30.51 -40.59 -24.67
C LYS A 241 29.43 -39.55 -24.39
N LYS A 242 28.15 -39.93 -24.26
CA LYS A 242 27.00 -39.03 -24.03
C LYS A 242 27.05 -38.16 -22.75
N THR A 243 28.21 -37.96 -22.14
CA THR A 243 28.43 -37.20 -20.90
C THR A 243 29.16 -35.88 -21.22
N GLY A 244 28.46 -34.75 -21.05
CA GLY A 244 29.10 -33.43 -21.01
C GLY A 244 29.81 -33.21 -19.68
N SER A 245 30.86 -32.39 -19.68
CA SER A 245 31.64 -32.05 -18.48
C SER A 245 31.63 -30.54 -18.27
N TYR A 246 31.39 -30.13 -17.03
CA TYR A 246 31.46 -28.73 -16.60
C TYR A 246 32.80 -28.48 -15.89
N TYR A 247 33.39 -27.32 -16.17
CA TYR A 247 34.65 -26.87 -15.58
C TYR A 247 34.47 -25.47 -15.01
N GLU A 248 35.15 -25.22 -13.90
CA GLU A 248 35.21 -23.92 -13.25
C GLU A 248 36.65 -23.41 -13.33
N LEU A 249 36.83 -22.17 -13.77
CA LEU A 249 38.12 -21.48 -13.65
C LEU A 249 38.18 -20.85 -12.26
N LYS A 250 39.17 -21.24 -11.45
CA LYS A 250 39.25 -20.80 -10.05
C LYS A 250 40.68 -20.50 -9.64
N LYS A 251 40.81 -19.49 -8.77
CA LYS A 251 42.02 -19.25 -7.99
C LYS A 251 42.06 -20.18 -6.77
N ASN A 252 43.08 -21.03 -6.72
CA ASN A 252 43.35 -21.99 -5.67
C ASN A 252 43.94 -21.30 -4.43
N GLU A 253 44.05 -22.05 -3.33
CA GLU A 253 44.61 -21.54 -2.06
C GLU A 253 46.08 -21.16 -2.19
N ASP A 254 46.82 -21.83 -3.07
CA ASP A 254 48.21 -21.55 -3.43
C ASP A 254 48.36 -20.36 -4.41
N LEU A 255 47.28 -19.60 -4.64
CA LEU A 255 47.19 -18.48 -5.58
C LEU A 255 47.32 -18.85 -7.06
N SER A 256 47.51 -20.13 -7.39
CA SER A 256 47.49 -20.61 -8.78
C SER A 256 46.07 -20.52 -9.35
N VAL A 257 45.96 -20.34 -10.66
CA VAL A 257 44.68 -20.39 -11.38
C VAL A 257 44.66 -21.68 -12.17
N SER A 258 43.58 -22.46 -12.06
CA SER A 258 43.45 -23.71 -12.81
C SER A 258 41.98 -24.06 -13.06
N PHE A 259 41.75 -24.95 -14.03
CA PHE A 259 40.44 -25.54 -14.28
C PHE A 259 40.14 -26.68 -13.32
N ILE A 260 39.10 -26.51 -12.50
CA ILE A 260 38.53 -27.60 -11.72
C ILE A 260 37.60 -28.42 -12.62
N LYS A 261 38.06 -29.61 -13.00
CA LYS A 261 37.27 -30.56 -13.80
C LYS A 261 36.12 -31.13 -12.96
N ASN A 262 34.93 -31.22 -13.55
CA ASN A 262 33.71 -31.69 -12.89
C ASN A 262 33.31 -30.87 -11.65
N SER A 263 33.71 -29.60 -11.57
CA SER A 263 33.34 -28.70 -10.47
C SER A 263 31.82 -28.62 -10.33
N ARG A 264 31.31 -28.63 -9.09
CA ARG A 264 29.91 -28.29 -8.79
C ARG A 264 29.75 -26.85 -8.32
N PHE A 265 30.79 -26.04 -8.48
CA PHE A 265 30.81 -24.63 -8.12
C PHE A 265 30.48 -24.46 -6.63
N GLU A 266 31.18 -25.23 -5.78
CA GLU A 266 30.87 -25.37 -4.36
C GLU A 266 30.88 -24.03 -3.63
N LYS A 267 31.79 -23.11 -4.00
CA LYS A 267 31.83 -21.74 -3.43
C LYS A 267 30.53 -20.97 -3.70
N ALA A 268 29.97 -21.10 -4.91
CA ALA A 268 28.70 -20.46 -5.26
C ALA A 268 27.54 -21.07 -4.47
N LEU A 269 27.54 -22.39 -4.26
CA LEU A 269 26.53 -23.08 -3.46
C LEU A 269 26.60 -22.67 -1.98
N VAL A 270 27.81 -22.60 -1.42
CA VAL A 270 28.05 -22.11 -0.05
C VAL A 270 27.57 -20.67 0.09
N TYR A 271 27.89 -19.79 -0.87
CA TYR A 271 27.41 -18.41 -0.87
C TYR A 271 25.87 -18.33 -0.87
N ILE A 272 25.19 -19.17 -1.67
CA ILE A 272 23.72 -19.27 -1.65
C ILE A 272 23.22 -19.67 -0.26
N GLN A 273 23.80 -20.71 0.34
CA GLN A 273 23.39 -21.20 1.66
C GLN A 273 23.60 -20.14 2.75
N GLU A 274 24.75 -19.47 2.76
CA GLU A 274 25.07 -18.37 3.68
C GLU A 274 24.04 -17.24 3.56
N LYS A 275 23.70 -16.83 2.32
CA LYS A 275 22.70 -15.79 2.09
C LYS A 275 21.30 -16.24 2.51
N CYS A 276 20.92 -17.48 2.22
CA CYS A 276 19.65 -18.05 2.67
C CYS A 276 19.55 -18.10 4.20
N GLN A 277 20.64 -18.41 4.90
CA GLN A 277 20.72 -18.36 6.35
C GLN A 277 20.64 -16.91 6.86
N GLU A 278 21.37 -15.97 6.26
CA GLU A 278 21.30 -14.53 6.60
C GLU A 278 19.85 -14.01 6.49
N ILE A 279 19.17 -14.34 5.38
CA ILE A 279 17.78 -13.97 5.13
C ILE A 279 16.87 -14.60 6.20
N SER A 280 17.00 -15.91 6.44
CA SER A 280 16.15 -16.64 7.39
C SER A 280 16.35 -16.12 8.82
N ASN A 281 17.60 -15.88 9.23
CA ASN A 281 17.96 -15.31 10.52
C ASN A 281 17.44 -13.87 10.66
N SER A 282 17.53 -13.04 9.61
CA SER A 282 16.97 -11.68 9.65
C SER A 282 15.44 -11.68 9.79
N GLN A 283 14.76 -12.69 9.25
CA GLN A 283 13.32 -12.86 9.41
C GLN A 283 12.99 -13.33 10.83
N MET A 284 13.72 -14.31 11.37
CA MET A 284 13.57 -14.81 12.74
C MET A 284 13.93 -13.75 13.79
N MET A 285 15.02 -13.02 13.62
CA MET A 285 15.44 -11.93 14.51
C MET A 285 14.43 -10.79 14.52
N LYS A 286 13.73 -10.50 13.42
CA LYS A 286 12.61 -9.55 13.47
C LYS A 286 11.46 -10.04 14.35
N PHE A 287 11.28 -11.36 14.52
CA PHE A 287 10.25 -11.93 15.40
C PHE A 287 10.73 -12.06 16.85
N SER A 288 12.03 -12.25 17.10
CA SER A 288 12.59 -12.31 18.45
C SER A 288 12.95 -10.94 19.02
N VAL A 289 13.35 -10.00 18.17
CA VAL A 289 13.56 -8.57 18.48
C VAL A 289 12.29 -7.81 18.10
N ILE A 290 11.21 -8.12 18.80
CA ILE A 290 10.50 -6.98 19.38
C ILE A 290 11.50 -6.50 20.40
N GLU A 291 12.09 -5.32 20.23
CA GLU A 291 12.91 -4.71 21.28
C GLU A 291 12.13 -4.91 22.57
N LEU A 292 12.62 -5.83 23.42
CA LEU A 292 12.09 -6.07 24.75
C LEU A 292 12.50 -4.84 25.52
N ASP A 293 11.82 -3.74 25.21
CA ASP A 293 11.75 -2.60 26.06
C ASP A 293 11.13 -3.15 27.33
N ILE A 294 11.97 -3.27 28.36
CA ILE A 294 11.64 -3.89 29.65
C ILE A 294 10.42 -3.18 30.30
N SER A 295 10.07 -1.99 29.79
CA SER A 295 8.87 -1.23 30.15
C SER A 295 7.55 -1.73 29.51
N LYS A 296 7.58 -2.56 28.46
CA LYS A 296 6.38 -3.00 27.72
C LYS A 296 5.72 -4.24 28.34
N THR A 297 4.39 -4.19 28.49
CA THR A 297 3.61 -5.34 29.01
C THR A 297 3.53 -6.49 27.99
N GLU A 298 3.34 -7.72 28.48
CA GLU A 298 3.10 -8.91 27.65
C GLU A 298 1.93 -8.69 26.67
N GLU A 299 0.88 -7.98 27.12
CA GLU A 299 -0.24 -7.59 26.28
C GLU A 299 0.18 -6.70 25.09
N THR A 300 1.01 -5.68 25.32
CA THR A 300 1.52 -4.79 24.26
C THR A 300 2.34 -5.55 23.23
N LEU A 301 3.24 -6.45 23.67
CA LEU A 301 4.04 -7.30 22.78
C LEU A 301 3.15 -8.20 21.89
N ARG A 302 2.08 -8.75 22.46
CA ARG A 302 1.10 -9.56 21.71
C ARG A 302 0.37 -8.73 20.66
N LEU A 303 -0.03 -7.50 20.98
CA LEU A 303 -0.69 -6.58 20.05
C LEU A 303 0.25 -6.21 18.90
N GLU A 304 1.49 -5.83 19.19
CA GLU A 304 2.52 -5.52 18.19
C GLU A 304 2.79 -6.72 17.27
N THR A 305 2.85 -7.93 17.82
CA THR A 305 3.00 -9.17 17.04
C THR A 305 1.85 -9.37 16.05
N MET A 306 0.60 -9.15 16.48
CA MET A 306 -0.58 -9.28 15.61
C MET A 306 -0.58 -8.21 14.50
N MET A 307 -0.26 -6.95 14.82
CA MET A 307 -0.13 -5.88 13.84
C MET A 307 0.99 -6.16 12.82
N LYS A 308 2.11 -6.70 13.27
CA LYS A 308 3.22 -7.10 12.40
C LYS A 308 2.80 -8.23 11.46
N LYS A 309 2.10 -9.25 11.95
CA LYS A 309 1.56 -10.34 11.11
C LYS A 309 0.59 -9.82 10.03
N GLU A 310 -0.27 -8.87 10.37
CA GLU A 310 -1.14 -8.18 9.39
C GLU A 310 -0.30 -7.48 8.32
N LYS A 311 0.70 -6.70 8.73
CA LYS A 311 1.60 -5.99 7.82
C LYS A 311 2.34 -6.95 6.88
N ASP A 312 2.89 -8.03 7.41
CA ASP A 312 3.61 -9.05 6.64
C ASP A 312 2.68 -9.78 5.66
N ARG A 313 1.42 -10.06 6.05
CA ARG A 313 0.40 -10.63 5.16
C ARG A 313 0.08 -9.67 4.01
N ASN A 314 -0.11 -8.39 4.31
CA ASN A 314 -0.43 -7.37 3.32
C ASN A 314 0.73 -7.12 2.35
N LEU A 315 1.98 -7.19 2.83
CA LEU A 315 3.22 -7.03 2.05
C LEU A 315 3.80 -8.37 1.53
N SER A 316 3.02 -9.45 1.57
CA SER A 316 3.49 -10.78 1.16
C SER A 316 3.87 -10.85 -0.32
N LYS A 317 4.80 -11.75 -0.65
CA LYS A 317 5.22 -12.06 -2.04
C LYS A 317 4.02 -12.38 -2.95
N VAL A 318 2.98 -13.01 -2.42
CA VAL A 318 1.72 -13.28 -3.14
C VAL A 318 1.00 -12.00 -3.59
N ASN A 319 0.97 -10.96 -2.75
CA ASN A 319 0.34 -9.71 -3.13
C ASN A 319 1.21 -8.92 -4.13
N ILE A 320 2.54 -9.04 -4.05
CA ILE A 320 3.46 -8.51 -5.07
C ILE A 320 3.11 -9.10 -6.44
N ILE A 321 3.02 -10.42 -6.57
CA ILE A 321 2.66 -11.10 -7.84
C ILE A 321 1.31 -10.61 -8.38
N LYS A 322 0.31 -10.44 -7.51
CA LYS A 322 -1.01 -9.94 -7.92
C LYS A 322 -0.96 -8.52 -8.47
N GLU A 323 -0.18 -7.65 -7.85
CA GLU A 323 -0.04 -6.26 -8.29
C GLU A 323 0.73 -6.16 -9.59
N VAL A 324 1.89 -6.83 -9.69
CA VAL A 324 2.69 -6.88 -10.93
C VAL A 324 1.86 -7.45 -12.09
N TYR A 325 0.99 -8.44 -11.84
CA TYR A 325 0.06 -8.94 -12.85
C TYR A 325 -0.90 -7.85 -13.35
N ILE A 326 -1.50 -7.06 -12.45
CA ILE A 326 -2.38 -5.96 -12.85
C ILE A 326 -1.59 -4.87 -13.60
N GLU A 327 -0.41 -4.50 -13.09
CA GLU A 327 0.43 -3.48 -13.75
C GLU A 327 0.86 -3.94 -15.15
N ALA A 328 1.28 -5.20 -15.31
CA ALA A 328 1.64 -5.76 -16.60
C ALA A 328 0.48 -5.85 -17.60
N ASN A 329 -0.78 -5.81 -17.16
CA ASN A 329 -1.96 -5.87 -18.04
C ASN A 329 -2.53 -4.50 -18.40
N PHE A 330 -2.35 -3.50 -17.54
CA PHE A 330 -3.05 -2.23 -17.68
C PHE A 330 -2.16 -0.99 -17.62
N ASP A 331 -0.96 -1.08 -17.03
CA ASP A 331 -0.06 0.05 -16.91
C ASP A 331 0.68 0.28 -18.23
N VAL A 332 0.54 1.50 -18.79
CA VAL A 332 1.14 1.86 -20.07
C VAL A 332 2.67 1.70 -20.09
N MET A 333 3.35 1.81 -18.95
CA MET A 333 4.82 1.64 -18.89
C MET A 333 5.28 0.21 -19.14
N MET A 334 4.42 -0.76 -18.83
CA MET A 334 4.70 -2.18 -19.01
C MET A 334 4.46 -2.62 -20.46
N HIS A 335 3.70 -1.82 -21.22
CA HIS A 335 3.15 -2.16 -22.53
C HIS A 335 3.92 -1.66 -23.75
N TYR A 336 4.82 -0.70 -23.56
CA TYR A 336 5.57 -0.09 -24.67
C TYR A 336 7.06 -0.27 -24.47
N THR A 337 7.72 -0.75 -25.51
CA THR A 337 9.18 -0.98 -25.57
C THR A 337 9.95 0.22 -26.11
N ASN A 338 9.25 1.25 -26.60
CA ASN A 338 9.85 2.46 -27.16
C ASN A 338 9.15 3.74 -26.68
N LYS A 339 9.85 4.86 -26.84
CA LYS A 339 9.42 6.20 -26.42
C LYS A 339 8.17 6.67 -27.19
N GLU A 340 8.10 6.38 -28.49
CA GLU A 340 7.04 6.84 -29.38
C GLU A 340 5.68 6.26 -29.01
N GLY A 341 5.62 4.96 -28.73
CA GLY A 341 4.39 4.29 -28.30
C GLY A 341 3.88 4.82 -26.97
N PHE A 342 4.79 5.06 -26.03
CA PHE A 342 4.48 5.68 -24.75
C PHE A 342 3.95 7.11 -24.90
N ILE A 343 4.65 7.97 -25.66
CA ILE A 343 4.20 9.35 -25.96
C ILE A 343 2.81 9.34 -26.56
N ARG A 344 2.56 8.54 -27.61
CA ARG A 344 1.24 8.51 -28.28
C ARG A 344 0.13 8.08 -27.32
N CYS A 345 0.40 7.14 -26.41
CA CYS A 345 -0.56 6.71 -25.42
C CYS A 345 -0.86 7.82 -24.39
N MET A 346 0.17 8.55 -23.94
CA MET A 346 0.01 9.68 -23.04
C MET A 346 -0.64 10.90 -23.71
N GLU A 347 -0.35 11.18 -24.98
CA GLU A 347 -1.05 12.20 -25.79
C GLU A 347 -2.52 11.85 -25.91
N GLY A 348 -2.81 10.57 -26.17
CA GLY A 348 -4.16 10.03 -26.15
C GLY A 348 -4.83 10.25 -24.79
N TYR A 349 -4.14 9.91 -23.70
CA TYR A 349 -4.65 10.13 -22.35
C TYR A 349 -4.96 11.60 -22.10
N TYR A 350 -4.03 12.51 -22.39
CA TYR A 350 -4.18 13.94 -22.18
C TYR A 350 -5.41 14.51 -22.92
N ARG A 351 -5.60 14.11 -24.19
CA ARG A 351 -6.77 14.51 -25.00
C ARG A 351 -8.09 14.05 -24.38
N ILE A 352 -8.11 12.85 -23.80
CA ILE A 352 -9.33 12.30 -23.19
C ILE A 352 -9.55 12.83 -21.78
N TYR A 353 -8.48 13.06 -21.01
CA TYR A 353 -8.50 13.51 -19.62
C TYR A 353 -9.29 14.82 -19.44
N LYS A 354 -9.10 15.82 -20.32
CA LYS A 354 -9.88 17.08 -20.26
C LYS A 354 -11.40 16.86 -20.37
N ASN A 355 -11.82 15.86 -21.15
CA ASN A 355 -13.23 15.49 -21.28
C ASN A 355 -13.70 14.67 -20.08
N LEU A 356 -12.83 13.82 -19.52
CA LEU A 356 -13.10 13.03 -18.31
C LEU A 356 -13.29 13.90 -17.06
N GLU A 357 -12.52 14.99 -16.91
CA GLU A 357 -12.67 15.92 -15.79
C GLU A 357 -14.09 16.51 -15.75
N LYS A 358 -14.63 16.94 -16.90
CA LYS A 358 -16.02 17.42 -17.02
C LYS A 358 -17.05 16.37 -16.62
N ILE A 359 -16.77 15.09 -16.82
CA ILE A 359 -17.67 13.99 -16.41
C ILE A 359 -17.56 13.72 -14.92
N ASN A 360 -16.33 13.71 -14.39
CA ASN A 360 -16.07 13.58 -12.97
C ASN A 360 -16.79 14.69 -12.19
N ASP A 361 -16.77 15.92 -12.71
CA ASP A 361 -17.56 17.05 -12.20
C ASP A 361 -19.06 16.75 -12.19
N SER A 362 -19.60 16.29 -13.33
CA SER A 362 -21.04 15.98 -13.47
C SER A 362 -21.50 14.88 -12.50
N ILE A 363 -20.71 13.81 -12.36
CA ILE A 363 -21.01 12.69 -11.47
C ILE A 363 -20.93 13.11 -10.00
N THR A 364 -19.88 13.85 -9.63
CA THR A 364 -19.63 14.22 -8.24
C THR A 364 -20.64 15.27 -7.76
N GLN A 365 -21.09 16.19 -8.62
CA GLN A 365 -22.16 17.13 -8.31
C GLN A 365 -23.50 16.44 -8.00
N GLU A 366 -23.87 15.39 -8.75
CA GLU A 366 -25.15 14.71 -8.53
C GLU A 366 -25.12 13.84 -7.25
N LEU A 367 -23.95 13.37 -6.83
CA LEU A 367 -23.76 12.55 -5.62
C LEU A 367 -23.71 13.32 -4.31
N SER A 368 -23.67 14.66 -4.35
CA SER A 368 -23.93 15.47 -3.17
C SER A 368 -25.39 15.37 -2.72
N LYS A 369 -26.31 14.94 -3.62
CA LYS A 369 -27.72 14.76 -3.33
C LYS A 369 -27.97 13.41 -2.67
N ASP A 370 -28.74 13.43 -1.60
CA ASP A 370 -28.79 12.33 -0.63
C ASP A 370 -29.55 11.07 -1.08
N ASN A 371 -30.01 11.01 -2.34
CA ASN A 371 -30.63 9.87 -3.02
C ASN A 371 -30.58 10.05 -4.55
N ILE A 372 -29.89 9.16 -5.28
CA ILE A 372 -29.95 9.07 -6.76
C ILE A 372 -30.69 7.81 -7.17
N ASP A 373 -31.79 7.97 -7.91
CA ASP A 373 -32.60 6.87 -8.44
C ASP A 373 -31.86 6.04 -9.51
N PHE A 374 -32.39 4.87 -9.87
CA PHE A 374 -31.73 4.00 -10.85
C PHE A 374 -31.65 4.63 -12.27
N LYS A 375 -32.64 5.43 -12.66
CA LYS A 375 -32.73 6.04 -13.98
C LYS A 375 -31.59 7.05 -14.20
N LYS A 376 -31.38 7.96 -13.25
CA LYS A 376 -30.32 8.96 -13.25
C LYS A 376 -28.94 8.32 -13.24
N ARG A 377 -28.77 7.17 -12.58
CA ARG A 377 -27.52 6.38 -12.64
C ARG A 377 -27.21 5.91 -14.06
N ARG A 378 -28.23 5.39 -14.75
CA ARG A 378 -28.09 4.93 -16.14
C ARG A 378 -27.74 6.10 -17.06
N GLU A 379 -28.44 7.22 -16.91
CA GLU A 379 -28.17 8.46 -17.65
C GLU A 379 -26.72 8.94 -17.47
N LEU A 380 -26.20 8.98 -16.23
CA LEU A 380 -24.81 9.37 -15.95
C LEU A 380 -23.80 8.38 -16.56
N THR A 381 -24.10 7.09 -16.50
CA THR A 381 -23.23 6.03 -17.06
C THR A 381 -23.17 6.12 -18.60
N ASP A 382 -24.32 6.34 -19.25
CA ASP A 382 -24.40 6.48 -20.71
C ASP A 382 -23.78 7.80 -21.18
N LEU A 383 -23.95 8.89 -20.43
CA LEU A 383 -23.26 10.15 -20.67
C LEU A 383 -21.74 9.98 -20.61
N HIS A 384 -21.23 9.28 -19.59
CA HIS A 384 -19.80 8.99 -19.45
C HIS A 384 -19.30 8.13 -20.62
N ARG A 385 -20.07 7.10 -20.99
CA ARG A 385 -19.76 6.23 -22.14
C ARG A 385 -19.66 7.02 -23.45
N ASN A 386 -20.63 7.89 -23.73
CA ASN A 386 -20.66 8.68 -24.97
C ASN A 386 -19.49 9.64 -25.05
N LYS A 387 -19.19 10.37 -23.96
CA LYS A 387 -18.04 11.28 -23.92
C LYS A 387 -16.69 10.57 -24.07
N ILE A 388 -16.52 9.37 -23.51
CA ILE A 388 -15.31 8.57 -23.77
C ILE A 388 -15.24 8.17 -25.24
N LYS A 389 -16.35 7.71 -25.84
CA LYS A 389 -16.37 7.34 -27.26
C LYS A 389 -16.04 8.53 -28.16
N GLU A 390 -16.61 9.69 -27.90
CA GLU A 390 -16.33 10.95 -28.62
C GLU A 390 -14.86 11.33 -28.50
N ALA A 391 -14.32 11.35 -27.27
CA ALA A 391 -12.92 11.69 -27.03
C ALA A 391 -11.96 10.70 -27.71
N MET A 392 -12.26 9.40 -27.66
CA MET A 392 -11.52 8.35 -28.37
C MET A 392 -11.61 8.49 -29.89
N ALA A 393 -12.74 8.94 -30.43
CA ALA A 393 -12.91 9.19 -31.87
C ALA A 393 -12.07 10.40 -32.32
N GLN A 394 -12.11 11.50 -31.55
CA GLN A 394 -11.38 12.74 -31.84
C GLN A 394 -9.86 12.61 -31.71
N ALA A 395 -9.36 11.67 -30.90
CA ALA A 395 -7.93 11.53 -30.63
C ALA A 395 -7.08 11.04 -31.83
N LYS A 396 -7.69 10.62 -32.96
CA LYS A 396 -7.00 10.10 -34.16
C LYS A 396 -5.96 8.98 -33.87
N LEU A 397 -6.21 8.16 -32.86
CA LEU A 397 -5.35 7.05 -32.46
C LEU A 397 -5.68 5.76 -33.22
N SER A 398 -4.73 4.81 -33.28
CA SER A 398 -5.01 3.45 -33.74
C SER A 398 -5.95 2.71 -32.77
N HIS A 399 -6.63 1.67 -33.26
CA HIS A 399 -7.54 0.88 -32.44
C HIS A 399 -6.85 0.27 -31.21
N ASP A 400 -5.61 -0.24 -31.37
CA ASP A 400 -4.85 -0.86 -30.29
C ASP A 400 -4.48 0.13 -29.18
N ILE A 401 -4.05 1.35 -29.54
CA ILE A 401 -3.76 2.40 -28.56
C ILE A 401 -5.04 2.79 -27.81
N LYS A 402 -6.19 2.88 -28.48
CA LYS A 402 -7.48 3.15 -27.83
C LYS A 402 -7.85 2.06 -26.82
N LYS A 403 -7.67 0.79 -27.18
CA LYS A 403 -7.93 -0.35 -26.29
C LYS A 403 -7.03 -0.31 -25.05
N LYS A 404 -5.73 -0.11 -25.23
CA LYS A 404 -4.76 0.04 -24.13
C LYS A 404 -5.10 1.22 -23.22
N LEU A 405 -5.46 2.36 -23.81
CA LEU A 405 -5.83 3.56 -23.06
C LEU A 405 -7.12 3.38 -22.24
N TYR A 406 -8.13 2.68 -22.79
CA TYR A 406 -9.35 2.34 -22.05
C TYR A 406 -9.05 1.43 -20.85
N GLY A 407 -8.20 0.41 -21.04
CA GLY A 407 -7.72 -0.44 -19.94
C GLY A 407 -6.95 0.36 -18.87
N TYR A 408 -6.10 1.29 -19.29
CA TYR A 408 -5.35 2.14 -18.37
C TYR A 408 -6.26 3.06 -17.55
N LEU A 409 -7.28 3.67 -18.18
CA LEU A 409 -8.29 4.49 -17.47
C LEU A 409 -9.01 3.67 -16.39
N LYS A 410 -9.43 2.46 -16.73
CA LYS A 410 -10.06 1.52 -15.79
C LYS A 410 -9.14 1.24 -14.60
N PHE A 411 -7.87 0.96 -14.86
CA PHE A 411 -6.86 0.70 -13.83
C PHE A 411 -6.61 1.91 -12.92
N LEU A 412 -6.47 3.10 -13.49
CA LEU A 412 -6.28 4.33 -12.73
C LEU A 412 -7.48 4.63 -11.82
N SER A 413 -8.71 4.46 -12.32
CA SER A 413 -9.92 4.61 -11.50
C SER A 413 -10.03 3.57 -10.39
N ALA A 414 -9.55 2.34 -10.62
CA ALA A 414 -9.50 1.31 -9.58
C ALA A 414 -8.47 1.67 -8.48
N LYS A 415 -7.34 2.30 -8.85
CA LYS A 415 -6.40 2.88 -7.88
C LYS A 415 -7.05 4.01 -7.07
N CYS A 416 -7.79 4.92 -7.72
CA CYS A 416 -8.58 5.95 -7.02
C CYS A 416 -9.55 5.34 -6.01
N PHE A 417 -10.31 4.32 -6.42
CA PHE A 417 -11.23 3.60 -5.55
C PHE A 417 -10.54 3.08 -4.28
N CYS A 418 -9.37 2.44 -4.45
CA CYS A 418 -8.62 1.88 -3.32
C CYS A 418 -8.14 2.96 -2.36
N GLU A 419 -7.71 4.11 -2.88
CA GLU A 419 -7.22 5.24 -2.10
C GLU A 419 -8.34 6.02 -1.40
N THR A 420 -9.51 6.16 -2.04
CA THR A 420 -10.71 6.73 -1.40
C THR A 420 -11.19 5.88 -0.23
N LEU A 421 -11.03 4.55 -0.32
CA LEU A 421 -11.49 3.59 0.68
C LEU A 421 -10.37 2.95 1.50
N LYS A 422 -9.17 3.53 1.51
CA LYS A 422 -8.06 3.00 2.31
C LYS A 422 -8.32 3.16 3.80
N LEU A 423 -7.70 2.28 4.58
CA LEU A 423 -7.77 2.28 6.04
C LEU A 423 -6.35 2.25 6.60
N ASN A 424 -5.79 3.43 6.81
CA ASN A 424 -4.40 3.62 7.25
C ASN A 424 -4.29 4.91 8.08
N LYS A 425 -3.53 4.88 9.18
CA LYS A 425 -3.24 6.04 10.05
C LYS A 425 -2.72 7.25 9.28
N LYS A 426 -1.92 7.02 8.24
CA LYS A 426 -1.36 8.10 7.39
C LYS A 426 -2.41 8.84 6.56
N SER A 427 -3.66 8.41 6.57
CA SER A 427 -4.75 9.01 5.79
C SER A 427 -6.02 9.06 6.64
N SER A 428 -5.89 9.74 7.77
CA SER A 428 -6.94 9.82 8.78
C SER A 428 -8.19 10.53 8.27
N GLU A 429 -8.09 11.35 7.23
CA GLU A 429 -9.20 12.07 6.59
C GLU A 429 -10.16 11.16 5.82
N ARG A 430 -9.76 9.91 5.53
CA ARG A 430 -10.54 8.99 4.69
C ARG A 430 -11.76 8.46 5.41
N ALA A 431 -12.87 8.32 4.69
CA ALA A 431 -14.16 7.94 5.27
C ALA A 431 -14.10 6.63 6.08
N PRO A 432 -13.42 5.55 5.65
CA PRO A 432 -13.24 4.37 6.47
C PRO A 432 -12.51 4.62 7.79
N PHE A 433 -11.45 5.44 7.78
CA PHE A 433 -10.67 5.74 8.98
C PHE A 433 -11.46 6.64 9.94
N GLN A 434 -12.14 7.67 9.42
CA GLN A 434 -13.07 8.50 10.19
C GLN A 434 -14.18 7.66 10.81
N ALA A 435 -14.82 6.78 10.04
CA ALA A 435 -15.82 5.86 10.55
C ALA A 435 -15.27 4.96 11.67
N LEU A 436 -14.01 4.52 11.58
CA LEU A 436 -13.35 3.75 12.62
C LEU A 436 -13.06 4.58 13.88
N ILE A 437 -12.64 5.84 13.74
CA ILE A 437 -12.51 6.78 14.87
C ILE A 437 -13.85 6.90 15.59
N PHE A 438 -14.93 7.15 14.85
CA PHE A 438 -16.27 7.28 15.43
C PHE A 438 -16.79 5.97 16.02
N ALA A 439 -16.47 4.83 15.41
CA ALA A 439 -16.80 3.52 15.96
C ALA A 439 -16.11 3.28 17.30
N ILE A 440 -14.86 3.73 17.48
CA ILE A 440 -14.09 3.49 18.70
C ILE A 440 -14.41 4.52 19.79
N LYS A 441 -14.41 5.82 19.45
CA LYS A 441 -14.56 6.91 20.42
C LYS A 441 -16.02 7.32 20.67
N PHE A 442 -16.92 7.09 19.72
CA PHE A 442 -18.28 7.65 19.71
C PHE A 442 -19.38 6.61 19.37
N ASN A 443 -19.15 5.33 19.66
CA ASN A 443 -20.06 4.20 19.37
C ASN A 443 -21.54 4.42 19.79
N LYS A 444 -21.81 5.15 20.87
CA LYS A 444 -23.17 5.43 21.36
C LYS A 444 -23.91 6.47 20.50
N CYS A 445 -23.21 7.20 19.63
CA CYS A 445 -23.82 8.15 18.70
C CYS A 445 -24.34 7.43 17.44
N LYS A 446 -25.46 6.70 17.55
CA LYS A 446 -26.02 5.90 16.43
C LYS A 446 -26.22 6.70 15.14
N LYS A 447 -26.71 7.95 15.25
CA LYS A 447 -26.92 8.84 14.08
C LYS A 447 -25.62 9.18 13.36
N LEU A 448 -24.54 9.43 14.11
CA LEU A 448 -23.21 9.67 13.54
C LEU A 448 -22.70 8.42 12.84
N MET A 449 -22.82 7.25 13.47
CA MET A 449 -22.41 5.98 12.84
C MET A 449 -23.15 5.72 11.52
N GLN A 450 -24.48 5.91 11.50
CA GLN A 450 -25.28 5.79 10.28
C GLN A 450 -24.82 6.76 9.19
N HIS A 451 -24.53 8.02 9.55
CA HIS A 451 -23.99 9.00 8.63
C HIS A 451 -22.65 8.54 8.04
N GLN A 452 -21.72 8.06 8.86
CA GLN A 452 -20.40 7.59 8.39
C GLN A 452 -20.48 6.37 7.47
N ILE A 453 -21.38 5.42 7.76
CA ILE A 453 -21.64 4.29 6.87
C ILE A 453 -22.26 4.74 5.54
N LYS A 454 -23.15 5.74 5.58
CA LYS A 454 -23.70 6.36 4.36
C LYS A 454 -22.60 7.03 3.55
N GLU A 455 -21.66 7.72 4.18
CA GLU A 455 -20.52 8.35 3.54
C GLU A 455 -19.60 7.33 2.82
N ILE A 456 -19.26 6.20 3.44
CA ILE A 456 -18.54 5.10 2.77
C ILE A 456 -19.34 4.59 1.55
N SER A 457 -20.66 4.44 1.70
CA SER A 457 -21.53 3.95 0.65
C SER A 457 -21.64 4.90 -0.55
N LYS A 458 -21.72 6.21 -0.30
CA LYS A 458 -21.68 7.24 -1.36
C LYS A 458 -20.42 7.14 -2.20
N ARG A 459 -19.25 7.05 -1.55
CA ARG A 459 -17.94 6.96 -2.25
C ARG A 459 -17.84 5.71 -3.12
N LYS A 460 -18.27 4.54 -2.62
CA LYS A 460 -18.37 3.32 -3.44
C LYS A 460 -19.28 3.53 -4.66
N LEU A 461 -20.42 4.20 -4.46
CA LEU A 461 -21.42 4.43 -5.48
C LEU A 461 -20.91 5.35 -6.59
N MET A 462 -20.05 6.33 -6.28
CA MET A 462 -19.44 7.22 -7.29
C MET A 462 -18.74 6.43 -8.41
N PHE A 463 -17.96 5.40 -8.05
CA PHE A 463 -17.24 4.58 -9.02
C PHE A 463 -18.16 3.67 -9.83
N LYS A 464 -19.33 3.29 -9.31
CA LYS A 464 -20.32 2.46 -10.03
C LYS A 464 -20.95 3.17 -11.22
N TYR A 465 -20.79 4.48 -11.35
CA TYR A 465 -21.32 5.27 -12.48
C TYR A 465 -20.32 5.40 -13.63
N LEU A 466 -19.11 4.89 -13.46
CA LEU A 466 -18.13 4.83 -14.54
C LEU A 466 -18.54 3.75 -15.53
N CYS A 467 -18.48 4.07 -16.83
CA CYS A 467 -18.90 3.13 -17.87
C CYS A 467 -18.04 1.86 -17.96
N TYR A 468 -16.89 1.84 -17.29
CA TYR A 468 -15.97 0.71 -17.18
C TYR A 468 -15.97 0.08 -15.78
N TYR A 469 -16.96 0.37 -14.91
CA TYR A 469 -17.20 -0.40 -13.69
C TYR A 469 -17.83 -1.76 -14.06
N ASP A 470 -16.98 -2.73 -14.37
CA ASP A 470 -17.34 -4.09 -14.76
C ASP A 470 -16.62 -5.14 -13.90
N GLU A 471 -16.79 -6.43 -14.21
CA GLU A 471 -16.14 -7.52 -13.49
C GLU A 471 -14.61 -7.41 -13.48
N GLU A 472 -14.03 -6.86 -14.55
CA GLU A 472 -12.59 -6.64 -14.64
C GLU A 472 -12.14 -5.51 -13.71
N PHE A 473 -12.90 -4.42 -13.59
CA PHE A 473 -12.66 -3.38 -12.59
C PHE A 473 -12.68 -3.93 -11.16
N GLU A 474 -13.67 -4.77 -10.83
CA GLU A 474 -13.73 -5.43 -9.52
C GLU A 474 -12.54 -6.37 -9.30
N LYS A 475 -12.11 -7.08 -10.34
CA LYS A 475 -10.94 -7.96 -10.30
C LYS A 475 -9.68 -7.14 -10.02
N ILE A 476 -9.49 -5.99 -10.68
CA ILE A 476 -8.36 -5.09 -10.43
C ILE A 476 -8.36 -4.68 -8.94
N ILE A 477 -9.46 -4.16 -8.42
CA ILE A 477 -9.56 -3.73 -7.02
C ILE A 477 -9.24 -4.88 -6.06
N LYS A 478 -9.78 -6.08 -6.29
CA LYS A 478 -9.50 -7.27 -5.46
C LYS A 478 -8.03 -7.65 -5.40
N HIS A 479 -7.22 -7.30 -6.40
CA HIS A 479 -5.79 -7.58 -6.43
C HIS A 479 -4.95 -6.51 -5.73
N ILE A 480 -5.38 -5.24 -5.75
CA ILE A 480 -4.57 -4.11 -5.24
C ILE A 480 -5.05 -3.56 -3.88
N TYR A 481 -6.29 -3.81 -3.44
CA TYR A 481 -6.85 -3.16 -2.26
C TYR A 481 -6.26 -3.64 -0.92
N SER A 482 -5.81 -4.89 -0.82
CA SER A 482 -5.39 -5.46 0.47
C SER A 482 -4.20 -4.77 1.13
N LYS A 483 -3.33 -4.12 0.35
CA LYS A 483 -2.18 -3.35 0.87
C LYS A 483 -2.56 -1.96 1.39
N GLU A 484 -3.78 -1.50 1.11
CA GLU A 484 -4.28 -0.19 1.53
C GLU A 484 -5.07 -0.26 2.86
N VAL A 485 -5.18 -1.45 3.46
CA VAL A 485 -6.01 -1.70 4.64
C VAL A 485 -5.16 -2.32 5.76
N PHE A 486 -4.82 -1.52 6.77
CA PHE A 486 -4.13 -1.94 8.00
C PHE A 486 -5.07 -1.73 9.19
N LEU A 487 -6.00 -2.66 9.39
CA LEU A 487 -7.06 -2.55 10.39
C LEU A 487 -6.52 -2.57 11.81
N LEU A 488 -5.73 -3.58 12.17
CA LEU A 488 -5.26 -3.75 13.55
C LEU A 488 -4.40 -2.56 13.97
N ASN A 489 -3.50 -2.12 13.08
CA ASN A 489 -2.70 -0.92 13.29
C ASN A 489 -3.56 0.34 13.43
N SER A 490 -4.65 0.46 12.67
CA SER A 490 -5.57 1.60 12.76
C SER A 490 -6.38 1.58 14.07
N ILE A 491 -6.90 0.42 14.48
CA ILE A 491 -7.58 0.24 15.78
C ILE A 491 -6.65 0.63 16.91
N TYR A 492 -5.43 0.10 16.91
CA TYR A 492 -4.42 0.39 17.93
C TYR A 492 -4.14 1.88 18.02
N SER A 493 -3.84 2.52 16.89
CA SER A 493 -3.51 3.95 16.84
C SER A 493 -4.62 4.85 17.39
N ILE A 494 -5.88 4.53 17.08
CA ILE A 494 -7.04 5.30 17.56
C ILE A 494 -7.27 5.05 19.06
N TYR A 495 -7.15 3.80 19.50
CA TYR A 495 -7.41 3.42 20.88
C TYR A 495 -6.28 3.81 21.83
N GLU A 496 -5.05 3.91 21.34
CA GLU A 496 -3.91 4.46 22.10
C GLU A 496 -4.22 5.88 22.59
N GLU A 497 -4.84 6.72 21.75
CA GLU A 497 -5.30 8.05 22.18
C GLU A 497 -6.35 7.97 23.30
N VAL A 498 -7.28 7.01 23.22
CA VAL A 498 -8.29 6.76 24.27
C VAL A 498 -7.63 6.32 25.57
N LEU A 499 -6.64 5.43 25.48
CA LEU A 499 -5.89 4.92 26.62
C LEU A 499 -5.13 6.04 27.32
N VAL A 500 -4.35 6.83 26.57
CA VAL A 500 -3.58 7.96 27.12
C VAL A 500 -4.50 8.99 27.78
N TYR A 501 -5.62 9.32 27.15
CA TYR A 501 -6.57 10.27 27.70
C TYR A 501 -7.22 9.75 28.99
N SER A 502 -7.66 8.49 28.99
CA SER A 502 -8.22 7.82 30.17
C SER A 502 -7.22 7.79 31.33
N LEU A 503 -5.97 7.42 31.08
CA LEU A 503 -4.94 7.32 32.13
C LEU A 503 -4.43 8.66 32.64
N SER A 504 -4.53 9.74 31.86
CA SER A 504 -4.18 11.09 32.34
C SER A 504 -5.33 11.78 33.08
N PHE A 505 -6.58 11.33 32.89
CA PHE A 505 -7.75 11.97 33.47
C PHE A 505 -7.84 11.86 35.00
N ASP A 506 -8.12 12.95 35.70
CA ASP A 506 -8.33 12.94 37.16
C ASP A 506 -9.75 12.47 37.53
N TYR A 507 -9.85 11.19 37.93
CA TYR A 507 -11.10 10.59 38.38
C TYR A 507 -11.51 11.00 39.80
N LYS A 508 -10.62 11.68 40.55
CA LYS A 508 -10.74 12.06 41.97
C LYS A 508 -10.87 10.91 42.98
N TYR A 509 -11.73 9.92 42.70
CA TYR A 509 -12.06 8.84 43.62
C TYR A 509 -11.95 7.45 43.00
N GLN A 510 -11.60 6.46 43.82
CA GLN A 510 -11.49 5.06 43.42
C GLN A 510 -12.79 4.50 42.85
N GLU A 511 -13.94 4.88 43.42
CA GLU A 511 -15.25 4.36 43.05
C GLU A 511 -15.72 4.88 41.66
N VAL A 512 -15.27 6.07 41.27
CA VAL A 512 -15.47 6.61 39.90
C VAL A 512 -14.68 5.77 38.91
N LEU A 513 -13.44 5.40 39.25
CA LEU A 513 -12.60 4.55 38.43
C LEU A 513 -13.18 3.13 38.31
N ASP A 514 -13.73 2.56 39.39
CA ASP A 514 -14.45 1.28 39.36
C ASP A 514 -15.67 1.33 38.44
N ALA A 515 -16.40 2.45 38.46
CA ALA A 515 -17.49 2.69 37.54
C ALA A 515 -16.99 2.72 36.08
N GLU A 516 -15.87 3.38 35.79
CA GLU A 516 -15.26 3.38 34.45
C GLU A 516 -14.79 2.00 34.00
N ILE A 517 -14.16 1.21 34.89
CA ILE A 517 -13.74 -0.15 34.59
C ILE A 517 -14.95 -1.03 34.23
N ARG A 518 -16.03 -0.98 35.03
CA ARG A 518 -17.28 -1.68 34.72
C ARG A 518 -17.87 -1.22 33.38
N HIS A 519 -17.80 0.08 33.11
CA HIS A 519 -18.27 0.64 31.85
C HIS A 519 -17.54 0.07 30.65
N LEU A 520 -16.20 0.06 30.68
CA LEU A 520 -15.35 -0.49 29.63
C LEU A 520 -15.60 -1.99 29.39
N GLN A 521 -15.89 -2.76 30.45
CA GLN A 521 -16.19 -4.19 30.34
C GLN A 521 -17.53 -4.47 29.65
N MET A 522 -18.52 -3.59 29.79
CA MET A 522 -19.86 -3.73 29.21
C MET A 522 -19.97 -3.15 27.80
N GLU A 523 -18.97 -2.39 27.34
CA GLU A 523 -19.07 -1.62 26.09
C GLU A 523 -18.90 -2.50 24.83
N ASN A 524 -19.84 -2.38 23.89
CA ASN A 524 -19.90 -3.22 22.68
C ASN A 524 -19.30 -2.55 21.43
N THR A 525 -18.14 -1.90 21.58
CA THR A 525 -17.44 -1.17 20.51
C THR A 525 -17.09 -2.07 19.31
N ILE A 526 -16.84 -3.35 19.54
CA ILE A 526 -16.41 -4.29 18.51
C ILE A 526 -17.45 -4.50 17.40
N GLU A 527 -18.75 -4.41 17.72
CA GLU A 527 -19.82 -4.50 16.73
C GLU A 527 -19.79 -3.33 15.75
N TYR A 528 -19.51 -2.11 16.23
CA TYR A 528 -19.39 -0.94 15.38
C TYR A 528 -18.13 -1.00 14.50
N ILE A 529 -17.03 -1.54 15.01
CA ILE A 529 -15.82 -1.82 14.21
C ILE A 529 -16.18 -2.79 13.06
N PHE A 530 -16.94 -3.83 13.34
CA PHE A 530 -17.40 -4.77 12.31
C PHE A 530 -18.34 -4.16 11.30
N LEU A 531 -19.26 -3.30 11.75
CA LEU A 531 -20.14 -2.56 10.86
C LEU A 531 -19.34 -1.73 9.83
N VAL A 532 -18.25 -1.08 10.25
CA VAL A 532 -17.37 -0.35 9.32
C VAL A 532 -16.74 -1.32 8.30
N LEU A 533 -16.20 -2.45 8.76
CA LEU A 533 -15.54 -3.43 7.90
C LEU A 533 -16.46 -4.10 6.88
N GLU A 534 -17.68 -4.44 7.28
CA GLU A 534 -18.68 -5.04 6.40
C GLU A 534 -19.11 -4.09 5.30
N ASN A 535 -18.99 -2.79 5.53
CA ASN A 535 -19.29 -1.76 4.55
C ASN A 535 -18.11 -1.44 3.63
N LEU A 536 -16.93 -2.05 3.82
CA LEU A 536 -15.83 -1.96 2.85
C LEU A 536 -16.00 -2.99 1.74
N TRP A 537 -15.74 -2.58 0.50
CA TRP A 537 -15.67 -3.47 -0.65
C TRP A 537 -14.37 -3.21 -1.41
N PRO A 538 -13.61 -4.25 -1.81
CA PRO A 538 -13.74 -5.66 -1.42
C PRO A 538 -13.69 -5.83 0.08
N LYS A 539 -14.54 -6.70 0.64
CA LYS A 539 -14.50 -7.00 2.07
C LYS A 539 -13.09 -7.48 2.41
N PRO A 540 -12.34 -6.75 3.26
CA PRO A 540 -10.98 -7.17 3.59
C PRO A 540 -11.02 -8.57 4.22
N LYS A 541 -10.08 -9.45 3.84
CA LYS A 541 -10.03 -10.83 4.33
C LYS A 541 -9.47 -10.90 5.76
N TYR A 542 -10.20 -10.35 6.73
CA TYR A 542 -9.90 -10.50 8.15
C TYR A 542 -10.67 -11.68 8.74
N ASP A 543 -10.00 -12.41 9.63
CA ASP A 543 -10.68 -13.28 10.57
C ASP A 543 -11.30 -12.42 11.66
N PHE A 544 -12.63 -12.36 11.72
CA PHE A 544 -13.34 -11.64 12.78
C PHE A 544 -12.99 -12.18 14.18
N LYS A 545 -12.59 -13.44 14.31
CA LYS A 545 -12.09 -13.98 15.59
C LYS A 545 -10.76 -13.34 15.99
N GLU A 546 -9.87 -13.11 15.03
CA GLU A 546 -8.59 -12.42 15.25
C GLU A 546 -8.82 -10.97 15.72
N VAL A 547 -9.71 -10.24 15.07
CA VAL A 547 -10.04 -8.85 15.46
C VAL A 547 -10.71 -8.80 16.84
N LYS A 548 -11.63 -9.72 17.16
CA LYS A 548 -12.21 -9.84 18.52
C LYS A 548 -11.12 -10.11 19.57
N ARG A 549 -10.19 -11.01 19.27
CA ARG A 549 -9.06 -11.33 20.17
C ARG A 549 -8.18 -10.11 20.39
N PHE A 550 -7.84 -9.38 19.33
CA PHE A 550 -7.07 -8.14 19.40
C PHE A 550 -7.74 -7.12 20.31
N TRP A 551 -9.04 -6.85 20.09
CA TRP A 551 -9.82 -5.92 20.90
C TRP A 551 -9.88 -6.34 22.38
N LYS A 552 -10.09 -7.62 22.67
CA LYS A 552 -10.08 -8.13 24.05
C LYS A 552 -8.74 -7.89 24.76
N ILE A 553 -7.61 -8.05 24.06
CA ILE A 553 -6.28 -7.77 24.62
C ILE A 553 -6.14 -6.26 24.92
N MET A 554 -6.61 -5.39 24.01
CA MET A 554 -6.61 -3.93 24.22
C MET A 554 -7.39 -3.53 25.48
N ILE A 555 -8.64 -4.01 25.61
CA ILE A 555 -9.49 -3.71 26.77
C ILE A 555 -8.87 -4.26 28.06
N LYS A 556 -8.34 -5.49 28.04
CA LYS A 556 -7.67 -6.09 29.20
C LYS A 556 -6.48 -5.24 29.67
N ASN A 557 -5.64 -4.78 28.73
CA ASN A 557 -4.51 -3.93 29.05
C ASN A 557 -4.96 -2.59 29.66
N HIS A 558 -5.98 -1.95 29.08
CA HIS A 558 -6.54 -0.71 29.59
C HIS A 558 -7.07 -0.87 31.02
N ILE A 559 -7.85 -1.91 31.29
CA ILE A 559 -8.37 -2.19 32.64
C ILE A 559 -7.23 -2.39 33.64
N LYS A 560 -6.18 -3.15 33.27
CA LYS A 560 -5.01 -3.37 34.12
C LYS A 560 -4.33 -2.05 34.50
N MET A 561 -4.18 -1.13 33.54
CA MET A 561 -3.57 0.18 33.77
C MET A 561 -4.47 1.09 34.64
N LEU A 562 -5.80 1.04 34.46
CA LEU A 562 -6.72 1.75 35.35
C LEU A 562 -6.69 1.19 36.78
N ILE A 563 -6.64 -0.13 36.96
CA ILE A 563 -6.52 -0.73 38.30
C ILE A 563 -5.24 -0.26 39.00
N ALA A 564 -4.11 -0.16 38.27
CA ALA A 564 -2.88 0.38 38.83
C ALA A 564 -3.05 1.86 39.27
N LYS A 565 -3.73 2.68 38.46
CA LYS A 565 -4.08 4.07 38.80
C LYS A 565 -5.02 4.17 40.00
N LYS A 566 -5.92 3.19 40.20
CA LYS A 566 -6.86 3.18 41.33
C LYS A 566 -6.17 3.38 42.67
N ASN A 567 -5.02 2.73 42.84
CA ASN A 567 -4.32 2.71 44.12
C ASN A 567 -3.74 4.07 44.51
N SER A 568 -3.62 5.02 43.57
CA SER A 568 -3.15 6.38 43.85
C SER A 568 -4.28 7.38 44.14
N LEU A 569 -5.55 6.96 44.11
CA LEU A 569 -6.70 7.84 44.33
C LEU A 569 -7.28 7.67 45.73
N SER A 570 -7.89 8.74 46.25
CA SER A 570 -8.64 8.72 47.50
C SER A 570 -9.91 7.88 47.39
N LYS A 571 -10.35 7.29 48.51
CA LYS A 571 -11.67 6.64 48.61
C LYS A 571 -12.71 7.65 49.07
N LEU A 572 -13.97 7.43 48.70
CA LEU A 572 -15.09 8.17 49.28
C LEU A 572 -15.28 7.79 50.75
N GLU A 573 -15.77 8.72 51.57
CA GLU A 573 -16.11 8.47 52.98
C GLU A 573 -17.11 7.30 53.10
N ASP A 574 -16.95 6.49 54.16
CA ASP A 574 -17.67 5.23 54.40
C ASP A 574 -17.65 4.21 53.24
N GLY A 575 -16.69 4.34 52.31
CA GLY A 575 -16.58 3.47 51.14
C GLY A 575 -17.78 3.58 50.20
N GLY A 576 -18.50 4.71 50.22
CA GLY A 576 -19.63 4.98 49.34
C GLY A 576 -20.94 4.28 49.71
N LYS A 577 -21.09 3.72 50.93
CA LYS A 577 -22.31 2.99 51.34
C LYS A 577 -23.60 3.83 51.29
N ASN A 578 -23.50 5.16 51.34
CA ASN A 578 -24.62 6.11 51.23
C ASN A 578 -24.61 6.91 49.91
N MET A 579 -23.88 6.43 48.89
CA MET A 579 -23.69 7.16 47.63
C MET A 579 -24.15 6.37 46.40
N ILE A 580 -24.71 7.09 45.42
CA ILE A 580 -25.07 6.55 44.11
C ILE A 580 -24.11 7.12 43.07
N ILE A 581 -23.45 6.24 42.31
CA ILE A 581 -22.57 6.63 41.19
C ILE A 581 -23.25 6.27 39.89
N GLU A 582 -23.65 7.29 39.13
CA GLU A 582 -24.28 7.14 37.83
C GLU A 582 -23.34 7.59 36.71
N ILE A 583 -23.22 6.78 35.66
CA ILE A 583 -22.51 7.17 34.42
C ILE A 583 -23.53 7.57 33.37
N LYS A 584 -23.37 8.76 32.80
CA LYS A 584 -24.12 9.19 31.61
C LYS A 584 -23.19 9.65 30.52
N GLU A 585 -23.56 9.39 29.28
CA GLU A 585 -22.89 9.94 28.12
C GLU A 585 -23.88 10.75 27.29
N LYS A 586 -23.43 11.94 26.89
CA LYS A 586 -24.11 12.77 25.90
C LYS A 586 -23.15 13.04 24.77
N CYS A 587 -23.63 12.90 23.55
CA CYS A 587 -22.87 13.18 22.35
C CYS A 587 -23.70 14.05 21.42
N ASN A 588 -23.05 14.97 20.74
CA ASN A 588 -23.65 15.67 19.62
C ASN A 588 -22.65 15.75 18.47
N TYR A 589 -23.17 15.81 17.25
CA TYR A 589 -22.34 15.83 16.06
C TYR A 589 -22.86 16.81 15.01
N ILE A 590 -21.93 17.37 14.25
CA ILE A 590 -22.16 18.20 13.09
C ILE A 590 -21.70 17.36 11.89
N PRO A 591 -22.61 16.99 10.96
CA PRO A 591 -22.24 16.16 9.81
C PRO A 591 -21.26 16.88 8.91
N SER A 592 -20.34 16.12 8.31
CA SER A 592 -19.59 16.58 7.15
C SER A 592 -20.57 16.87 6.01
N LEU A 593 -20.36 17.99 5.34
CA LEU A 593 -20.99 18.29 4.07
C LEU A 593 -20.01 17.86 2.97
N GLY A 594 -20.52 17.15 1.97
CA GLY A 594 -19.84 16.09 1.20
C GLY A 594 -18.36 16.33 0.81
N ILE A 595 -17.57 15.25 0.87
CA ILE A 595 -16.21 15.21 0.31
C ILE A 595 -16.32 14.90 -1.18
N PHE A 596 -15.75 15.76 -2.01
CA PHE A 596 -15.61 15.55 -3.44
C PHE A 596 -14.34 14.73 -3.70
N GLU A 597 -14.48 13.54 -4.27
CA GLU A 597 -13.36 12.65 -4.61
C GLU A 597 -13.19 12.61 -6.12
N LYS A 598 -11.97 12.41 -6.62
CA LYS A 598 -11.77 12.16 -8.05
C LYS A 598 -11.95 10.68 -8.40
N LEU A 599 -12.71 10.42 -9.46
CA LEU A 599 -12.87 9.11 -10.03
C LEU A 599 -11.70 8.68 -10.92
N ILE A 600 -10.93 9.65 -11.42
CA ILE A 600 -9.78 9.47 -12.33
C ILE A 600 -8.68 10.44 -11.86
N PRO A 601 -7.42 10.00 -11.73
CA PRO A 601 -6.35 10.87 -11.24
C PRO A 601 -6.04 12.02 -12.20
N SER A 602 -5.54 13.14 -11.65
CA SER A 602 -4.96 14.20 -12.47
C SER A 602 -3.73 13.74 -13.23
N ILE A 603 -3.26 14.56 -14.18
CA ILE A 603 -1.97 14.34 -14.84
C ILE A 603 -0.84 14.30 -13.80
N SER A 604 -0.81 15.25 -12.87
CA SER A 604 0.05 15.23 -11.69
C SER A 604 -0.09 13.94 -10.87
N GLY A 605 -1.32 13.45 -10.68
CA GLY A 605 -1.62 12.19 -10.03
C GLY A 605 -1.10 10.94 -10.73
N ILE A 606 -1.09 10.95 -12.06
CA ILE A 606 -0.48 9.89 -12.87
C ILE A 606 1.02 9.92 -12.73
N ILE A 607 1.63 11.11 -12.81
CA ILE A 607 3.07 11.30 -12.59
C ILE A 607 3.47 10.76 -11.20
N ILE A 608 2.71 11.04 -10.15
CA ILE A 608 2.94 10.44 -8.82
C ILE A 608 2.74 8.92 -8.83
N GLY A 609 1.71 8.43 -9.53
CA GLY A 609 1.45 7.00 -9.68
C GLY A 609 2.60 6.22 -10.34
N ILE A 610 3.53 6.94 -10.98
CA ILE A 610 4.74 6.40 -11.60
C ILE A 610 5.95 6.44 -10.64
N ALA A 611 5.97 7.34 -9.65
CA ALA A 611 7.02 7.39 -8.62
C ALA A 611 6.95 6.20 -7.64
N SER A 612 8.07 5.80 -7.01
CA SER A 612 8.06 4.72 -6.02
C SER A 612 7.24 5.09 -4.77
N SER A 613 6.90 4.08 -3.95
CA SER A 613 6.07 4.26 -2.75
C SER A 613 6.73 5.13 -1.67
N VAL A 614 8.07 5.11 -1.58
CA VAL A 614 8.86 5.92 -0.64
C VAL A 614 8.84 7.37 -1.09
N THR A 615 9.16 7.60 -2.36
CA THR A 615 9.11 8.91 -3.01
C THR A 615 7.71 9.49 -2.96
N ARG A 616 6.68 8.68 -3.18
CA ARG A 616 5.27 9.08 -3.03
C ARG A 616 4.97 9.63 -1.63
N THR A 617 5.58 9.10 -0.58
CA THR A 617 5.37 9.60 0.80
C THR A 617 6.07 10.94 1.02
N ILE A 618 7.30 11.09 0.51
CA ILE A 618 8.08 12.34 0.60
C ILE A 618 7.44 13.43 -0.27
N ILE A 619 7.06 13.09 -1.49
CA ILE A 619 6.33 13.97 -2.43
C ILE A 619 5.02 14.42 -1.79
N VAL A 620 4.24 13.50 -1.22
CA VAL A 620 3.00 13.85 -0.53
C VAL A 620 3.28 14.83 0.60
N ALA A 621 4.34 14.63 1.40
CA ALA A 621 4.68 15.55 2.49
C ALA A 621 5.14 16.94 1.98
N ALA A 622 6.04 17.00 1.00
CA ALA A 622 6.55 18.25 0.45
C ALA A 622 5.50 19.03 -0.35
N ALA A 623 4.67 18.33 -1.12
CA ALA A 623 3.53 18.95 -1.79
C ALA A 623 2.41 19.28 -0.78
N THR A 624 2.39 18.63 0.38
CA THR A 624 1.55 19.02 1.52
C THR A 624 1.99 20.33 2.13
N GLU A 625 3.28 20.52 2.36
CA GLU A 625 3.86 21.78 2.84
C GLU A 625 3.67 22.91 1.83
N ALA A 626 3.89 22.64 0.54
CA ALA A 626 3.69 23.63 -0.51
C ALA A 626 2.22 24.05 -0.65
N ALA A 627 1.29 23.09 -0.71
CA ALA A 627 -0.14 23.40 -0.78
C ALA A 627 -0.66 24.01 0.52
N ALA A 628 -0.11 23.66 1.69
CA ALA A 628 -0.41 24.34 2.95
C ALA A 628 0.07 25.80 2.93
N ALA A 629 1.25 26.08 2.38
CA ALA A 629 1.78 27.44 2.25
C ALA A 629 0.95 28.29 1.27
N THR A 630 0.53 27.73 0.13
CA THR A 630 -0.32 28.43 -0.84
C THR A 630 -1.77 28.58 -0.33
N ALA A 631 -2.31 27.59 0.40
CA ALA A 631 -3.62 27.68 1.04
C ALA A 631 -3.64 28.63 2.26
N ALA A 632 -2.51 28.76 2.96
CA ALA A 632 -2.31 29.79 3.98
C ALA A 632 -2.26 31.18 3.35
N ALA A 633 -1.64 31.33 2.17
CA ALA A 633 -1.66 32.57 1.39
C ALA A 633 -3.03 32.89 0.78
N ALA A 634 -3.87 31.88 0.50
CA ALA A 634 -5.22 32.02 -0.04
C ALA A 634 -6.35 32.12 1.02
N ALA A 635 -5.99 32.35 2.29
CA ALA A 635 -6.88 32.56 3.44
C ALA A 635 -7.70 31.33 3.92
N THR A 636 -7.26 30.77 5.05
CA THR A 636 -8.10 30.08 6.08
C THR A 636 -8.90 28.83 5.68
N ALA A 637 -8.47 28.04 4.68
CA ALA A 637 -9.06 26.73 4.39
C ALA A 637 -8.06 25.58 4.64
N TRP A 638 -8.23 24.82 5.73
CA TRP A 638 -7.46 23.60 5.97
C TRP A 638 -8.00 22.47 5.08
N ILE A 639 -7.39 22.39 3.92
CA ILE A 639 -7.69 21.45 2.83
C ILE A 639 -7.04 20.09 3.15
N PRO A 640 -7.68 18.92 2.91
CA PRO A 640 -7.04 17.62 3.09
C PRO A 640 -6.01 17.35 1.97
N ILE A 641 -4.73 17.49 2.31
CA ILE A 641 -3.66 17.76 1.33
C ILE A 641 -3.11 16.50 0.63
N VAL A 642 -3.25 15.32 1.26
CA VAL A 642 -2.75 14.05 0.69
C VAL A 642 -3.60 13.57 -0.50
N GLY A 643 -4.90 13.88 -0.49
CA GLY A 643 -5.78 13.62 -1.64
C GLY A 643 -5.59 14.62 -2.78
N TRP A 644 -5.26 15.87 -2.46
CA TRP A 644 -4.97 16.94 -3.41
C TRP A 644 -3.76 16.64 -4.28
N THR A 645 -2.68 16.17 -3.67
CA THR A 645 -1.41 15.98 -4.38
C THR A 645 -1.50 14.81 -5.35
N ILE A 646 -2.10 13.68 -4.94
CA ILE A 646 -2.22 12.44 -5.74
C ILE A 646 -3.38 12.47 -6.73
N PHE A 647 -4.47 13.17 -6.45
CA PHE A 647 -5.67 13.11 -7.28
C PHE A 647 -6.13 14.49 -7.78
N GLY A 648 -5.66 15.60 -7.21
CA GLY A 648 -6.13 16.95 -7.50
C GLY A 648 -7.57 17.20 -7.02
N VAL A 649 -8.02 18.45 -7.00
CA VAL A 649 -9.45 18.79 -6.90
C VAL A 649 -10.00 19.02 -8.30
N THR A 650 -11.25 18.66 -8.52
CA THR A 650 -11.90 19.01 -9.79
C THR A 650 -12.18 20.51 -9.84
N THR A 651 -12.26 21.09 -11.04
CA THR A 651 -12.48 22.54 -11.16
C THR A 651 -13.82 22.97 -10.55
N VAL A 652 -14.86 22.16 -10.70
CA VAL A 652 -16.13 22.37 -10.01
C VAL A 652 -16.02 22.16 -8.51
N ALA A 653 -15.29 21.15 -8.02
CA ALA A 653 -15.11 20.99 -6.59
C ALA A 653 -14.33 22.18 -6.03
N SER A 654 -13.36 22.75 -6.74
CA SER A 654 -12.62 23.94 -6.30
C SER A 654 -13.51 25.17 -6.25
N ILE A 655 -14.30 25.43 -7.30
CA ILE A 655 -15.23 26.56 -7.36
C ILE A 655 -16.40 26.37 -6.38
N ALA A 656 -16.96 25.17 -6.30
CA ALA A 656 -17.98 24.82 -5.32
C ALA A 656 -17.42 24.93 -3.91
N TRP A 657 -16.19 24.48 -3.63
CA TRP A 657 -15.52 24.66 -2.34
C TRP A 657 -15.25 26.12 -2.05
N ILE A 658 -14.81 26.92 -3.02
CA ILE A 658 -14.56 28.36 -2.86
C ILE A 658 -15.88 29.08 -2.58
N ILE A 659 -16.90 28.89 -3.40
CA ILE A 659 -18.25 29.46 -3.23
C ILE A 659 -18.85 28.96 -1.91
N TYR A 660 -18.74 27.67 -1.60
CA TYR A 660 -19.22 27.08 -0.36
C TYR A 660 -18.43 27.59 0.86
N SER A 661 -17.12 27.81 0.74
CA SER A 661 -16.26 28.46 1.74
C SER A 661 -16.38 29.98 1.74
N ALA A 662 -17.15 30.57 0.83
CA ALA A 662 -17.62 31.94 0.91
C ALA A 662 -19.00 31.97 1.60
N LEU A 663 -19.87 30.99 1.36
CA LEU A 663 -21.25 30.94 1.83
C LEU A 663 -21.50 30.24 3.18
N LYS A 664 -20.63 29.31 3.60
CA LYS A 664 -20.85 28.51 4.82
C LYS A 664 -20.64 29.37 6.08
N ILE A 665 -21.38 29.10 7.13
CA ILE A 665 -21.18 29.77 8.43
C ILE A 665 -20.57 28.74 9.37
N THR A 666 -19.64 29.17 10.21
CA THR A 666 -19.15 28.34 11.33
C THR A 666 -20.37 27.78 12.07
N THR A 667 -20.45 26.46 12.16
CA THR A 667 -21.65 25.80 12.72
C THR A 667 -21.41 25.47 14.17
N TYR A 668 -22.41 25.75 15.01
CA TYR A 668 -22.35 25.54 16.45
C TYR A 668 -23.34 24.45 16.83
N LYS A 669 -22.98 23.65 17.82
CA LYS A 669 -23.90 22.68 18.39
C LYS A 669 -23.62 22.46 19.86
N ASN A 670 -24.67 22.54 20.67
CA ASN A 670 -24.52 22.37 22.11
C ASN A 670 -24.70 20.91 22.53
N VAL A 671 -23.89 20.48 23.49
CA VAL A 671 -24.10 19.26 24.27
C VAL A 671 -24.63 19.70 25.63
N GLU A 672 -25.92 19.48 25.85
CA GLU A 672 -26.60 19.86 27.09
C GLU A 672 -26.89 18.64 27.96
N TYR A 673 -26.71 18.81 29.27
CA TYR A 673 -27.04 17.79 30.27
C TYR A 673 -27.68 18.45 31.49
N ASN A 674 -28.86 17.95 31.85
CA ASN A 674 -29.61 18.34 33.03
C ASN A 674 -29.82 17.10 33.90
N LYS A 675 -29.39 17.17 35.16
CA LYS A 675 -29.59 16.10 36.15
C LYS A 675 -30.22 16.65 37.40
N LYS A 676 -31.27 15.99 37.86
CA LYS A 676 -31.83 16.15 39.21
C LYS A 676 -31.38 14.99 40.09
N ALA A 677 -31.12 15.28 41.35
CA ALA A 677 -30.83 14.25 42.35
C ALA A 677 -32.04 13.31 42.52
N GLU A 678 -31.78 12.06 42.90
CA GLU A 678 -32.82 11.13 43.29
C GLU A 678 -33.50 11.55 44.61
N PRO A 679 -34.76 11.15 44.85
CA PRO A 679 -35.45 11.48 46.09
C PRO A 679 -34.64 11.06 47.33
N GLY A 680 -34.40 11.99 48.24
CA GLY A 680 -33.59 11.77 49.45
C GLY A 680 -32.06 11.82 49.23
N TYR A 681 -31.60 12.27 48.06
CA TYR A 681 -30.19 12.47 47.74
C TYR A 681 -29.91 13.91 47.28
N ARG A 682 -28.64 14.33 47.41
CA ARG A 682 -28.07 15.54 46.82
C ARG A 682 -26.91 15.18 45.88
N ILE A 683 -26.64 16.00 44.87
CA ILE A 683 -25.50 15.82 43.96
C ILE A 683 -24.23 16.28 44.70
N PHE A 684 -23.41 15.33 45.10
CA PHE A 684 -22.14 15.60 45.78
C PHE A 684 -21.09 16.11 44.79
N LEU A 685 -20.91 15.40 43.67
CA LEU A 685 -19.89 15.73 42.69
C LEU A 685 -20.28 15.23 41.29
N VAL A 686 -19.91 16.01 40.27
CA VAL A 686 -19.99 15.59 38.87
C VAL A 686 -18.60 15.69 38.23
N VAL A 687 -18.04 14.54 37.87
CA VAL A 687 -16.79 14.44 37.13
C VAL A 687 -17.12 14.34 35.64
N GLN A 688 -16.43 15.12 34.80
CA GLN A 688 -16.74 15.23 33.38
C GLN A 688 -15.52 14.92 32.54
N ILE A 689 -15.64 13.94 31.65
CA ILE A 689 -14.67 13.62 30.62
C ILE A 689 -15.21 14.13 29.29
N ILE A 690 -14.46 15.03 28.64
CA ILE A 690 -14.85 15.64 27.37
C ILE A 690 -13.93 15.12 26.27
N ASP A 691 -14.50 14.52 25.23
CA ASP A 691 -13.77 14.07 24.04
C ASP A 691 -14.35 14.76 22.81
N SER A 692 -13.50 15.20 21.90
CA SER A 692 -13.93 15.87 20.67
C SER A 692 -13.01 15.53 19.50
N VAL A 693 -13.59 15.46 18.31
CA VAL A 693 -12.87 15.19 17.07
C VAL A 693 -13.37 16.15 15.98
N ASN A 694 -12.42 16.68 15.19
CA ASN A 694 -12.63 17.59 14.06
C ASN A 694 -13.36 18.92 14.39
N GLY A 695 -13.65 19.20 15.66
CA GLY A 695 -14.26 20.45 16.10
C GLY A 695 -13.57 21.00 17.35
N GLU A 696 -13.79 22.28 17.61
CA GLU A 696 -13.23 23.00 18.75
C GLU A 696 -14.29 23.22 19.81
N ILE A 697 -13.91 23.14 21.08
CA ILE A 697 -14.80 23.44 22.21
C ILE A 697 -14.54 24.88 22.62
N THR A 698 -15.51 25.77 22.42
CA THR A 698 -15.35 27.21 22.66
C THR A 698 -15.96 27.69 23.97
N LYS A 699 -17.00 27.00 24.44
CA LYS A 699 -17.64 27.29 25.73
C LYS A 699 -17.92 26.01 26.48
N LYS A 700 -17.69 26.08 27.79
CA LYS A 700 -18.00 25.02 28.75
C LYS A 700 -18.54 25.67 30.01
N ASP A 701 -19.85 25.58 30.19
CA ASP A 701 -20.55 26.15 31.33
C ASP A 701 -21.16 25.02 32.15
N PHE A 702 -21.05 25.12 33.47
CA PHE A 702 -21.76 24.25 34.39
C PHE A 702 -22.26 25.03 35.60
N LYS A 703 -23.42 24.62 36.11
CA LYS A 703 -24.04 25.26 37.27
C LYS A 703 -24.67 24.19 38.16
N ASN A 704 -24.29 24.21 39.43
CA ASN A 704 -25.01 23.53 40.48
C ASN A 704 -26.05 24.47 41.07
N SER A 705 -27.24 23.94 41.36
CA SER A 705 -28.18 24.65 42.22
C SER A 705 -27.59 24.81 43.63
N LYS A 706 -28.00 25.86 44.34
CA LYS A 706 -27.48 26.15 45.69
C LYS A 706 -27.75 25.02 46.69
N ASP A 707 -28.86 24.30 46.50
CA ASP A 707 -29.26 23.14 47.29
C ASP A 707 -28.62 21.83 46.80
N MET A 708 -27.76 21.88 45.78
CA MET A 708 -27.11 20.72 45.15
C MET A 708 -28.09 19.66 44.60
N LYS A 709 -29.38 19.98 44.43
CA LYS A 709 -30.38 19.05 43.88
C LYS A 709 -30.38 19.00 42.36
N LYS A 710 -29.71 19.94 41.69
CA LYS A 710 -29.70 20.06 40.23
C LYS A 710 -28.30 20.41 39.71
N TYR A 711 -27.92 19.73 38.64
CA TYR A 711 -26.71 19.98 37.86
C TYR A 711 -27.10 20.28 36.41
N ASP A 712 -26.69 21.45 35.92
CA ASP A 712 -26.86 21.88 34.54
C ASP A 712 -25.48 22.02 33.88
N PHE A 713 -25.33 21.49 32.67
CA PHE A 713 -24.11 21.57 31.87
C PHE A 713 -24.42 21.89 30.41
N SER A 714 -23.61 22.76 29.83
CA SER A 714 -23.62 23.08 28.40
C SER A 714 -22.19 23.12 27.87
N LEU A 715 -21.98 22.50 26.72
CA LEU A 715 -20.73 22.57 25.97
C LEU A 715 -21.02 22.94 24.53
N GLU A 716 -20.38 23.99 24.03
CA GLU A 716 -20.52 24.48 22.66
C GLU A 716 -19.42 23.86 21.78
N LEU A 717 -19.82 22.99 20.85
CA LEU A 717 -18.95 22.46 19.81
C LEU A 717 -19.01 23.36 18.58
N VAL A 718 -17.84 23.79 18.12
CA VAL A 718 -17.66 24.64 16.95
C VAL A 718 -17.02 23.86 15.83
N HIS A 719 -17.73 23.79 14.71
CA HIS A 719 -17.20 23.27 13.46
C HIS A 719 -16.83 24.43 12.54
N LYS A 720 -15.52 24.69 12.43
CA LYS A 720 -14.98 25.74 11.58
C LYS A 720 -15.39 25.51 10.13
N LYS A 721 -15.74 26.60 9.46
CA LYS A 721 -16.20 26.64 8.06
C LYS A 721 -15.34 25.80 7.11
N ALA A 722 -14.02 25.84 7.31
CA ALA A 722 -13.02 25.18 6.49
C ALA A 722 -12.92 23.66 6.65
N ASN A 723 -13.43 23.08 7.74
CA ASN A 723 -13.22 21.66 8.01
C ASN A 723 -14.20 20.80 7.17
N PRO A 724 -13.72 19.86 6.33
CA PRO A 724 -14.57 18.99 5.52
C PRO A 724 -15.15 17.79 6.29
N LEU A 725 -14.65 17.51 7.50
CA LEU A 725 -14.96 16.28 8.23
C LEU A 725 -16.09 16.48 9.24
N SER A 726 -16.83 15.40 9.52
CA SER A 726 -17.83 15.42 10.58
C SER A 726 -17.16 15.76 11.91
N SER A 727 -17.76 16.67 12.67
CA SER A 727 -17.30 17.00 14.02
C SER A 727 -18.19 16.35 15.06
N CYS A 728 -17.60 15.87 16.13
CA CYS A 728 -18.34 15.30 17.24
C CYS A 728 -17.72 15.69 18.57
N ALA A 729 -18.57 15.92 19.56
CA ALA A 729 -18.20 16.05 20.95
C ALA A 729 -19.00 15.02 21.76
N LYS A 730 -18.32 14.39 22.71
CA LYS A 730 -18.88 13.48 23.70
C LYS A 730 -18.48 13.99 25.08
N VAL A 731 -19.45 14.07 25.96
CA VAL A 731 -19.22 14.32 27.38
C VAL A 731 -19.73 13.11 28.16
N LYS A 732 -18.82 12.46 28.88
CA LYS A 732 -19.12 11.41 29.85
C LYS A 732 -19.14 12.04 31.24
N PHE A 733 -20.24 11.84 31.95
CA PHE A 733 -20.49 12.34 33.29
C PHE A 733 -20.45 11.18 34.27
N TYR A 734 -19.72 11.32 35.37
CA TYR A 734 -19.84 10.50 36.57
C TYR A 734 -20.49 11.36 37.64
N VAL A 735 -21.76 11.08 37.91
CA VAL A 735 -22.56 11.80 38.90
C VAL A 735 -22.53 11.00 40.19
N ILE A 736 -21.93 11.56 41.23
CA ILE A 736 -21.93 11.03 42.59
C ILE A 736 -23.03 11.77 43.36
N GLN A 737 -23.99 11.01 43.88
CA GLN A 737 -25.05 11.51 44.73
C GLN A 737 -24.89 10.95 46.14
N GLU A 738 -25.19 11.74 47.15
CA GLU A 738 -25.06 11.39 48.56
C GLU A 738 -26.42 11.54 49.25
N ARG A 739 -26.76 10.61 50.15
CA ARG A 739 -28.01 10.64 50.90
C ARG A 739 -28.09 11.87 51.80
N GLU A 740 -29.23 12.54 51.81
CA GLU A 740 -29.48 13.68 52.70
C GLU A 740 -29.48 13.19 54.16
N SER A 741 -28.72 13.90 55.00
CA SER A 741 -28.54 13.62 56.44
C SER A 741 -29.77 13.94 57.26
#